data_AF-A0AAJ0GVK7-F1
#
_entry.id   AF-A0AAJ0GVK7-F1
#
_cell.length_a   1.000
_cell.length_b   1.000
_cell.length_c   1.000
_cell.angle_alpha   90.00
_cell.angle_beta   90.00
_cell.angle_gamma   90.00
#
_symmetry.space_group_name_H-M   'P 1'
#
loop_
_entity.id
_entity.type
_entity.pdbx_description
1 polymer ?
#
loop_
_entity_poly.entity_id
_entity_poly.type
_entity_poly.pdbx_seq_one_letter_code
_entity_poly.pdbx_strand_id
1 'polypeptide(L)'
;MPAPLKAAILVVSTTAAKDPSTDAAEAALRNVFEQDGDGRWDVVEAKIVGDVTTQIQRQIMLWTDAADPVSLVVTTGGTGFAVADNTPEAVSVLLHRQAPGLVHAMLASSLAVTPFAMMSRPVAGTRNQTVILTVPGSPKGAVENLKAIIKTLPHACLQAAGADSRSLHAGGVKKLEQEAGVGPGSAHHHPEHGHEHSNYHAHAHSHSHTHSHSHTHGHGHGRGTLVRHTNPASNPKSNDPSLGPSRRHRESPYPMLSVSDALALIEQHTPGPTTTTAKVDSALTGTVLAQDVRAAEDVPAFRASIVDGYAVVVPPGGNMRGVYPVVAVSHASPSSSEEETVLKEGEIARITTGAPLPPGATSVIMVEDTVLISQTEDGQEEKEVEILAEGVKEGENVREVGSDVQKGALILGKGEQVSSAGGEIGLMASVGVGEVQVYRRPVVGVLSTGDEIVEHDRPGGLRLGEVRDTNRPTLIAAAREWGYEVVDLGIARDKVGTLEEILRDALRQVDLVITTGGVSMGELDLLKPTIERSLGGTIHFGRVAMKPGKPTTFATVPVKNNAGERVSKVIFSLPGNPASALVTFHLFVLPSLYQMSGISPPRLPQVPVVLAHDFPLDKARPEYHRAIVSVGNDGVLSATSTGGQRSSRVGSLKGANALLCMPSGPEPLRKGAKVEALLMGNLRTERRIGSVRQRGATPVDTDSNATYQVAHAHGDAAPEERVTGVVAVTRICGLALHRIQLGREHDGHDDAVDGDDLAEDDGDQVLGRPNHRKPYTHRNAQVCPSVWRDGFEEGADLENQTRSMASASTNFYDLYRHGSLGVSLTDALDELIGDERIDPQLAMKVLTQFDRIIAETLQEKVKARLTFKGSLDTYRFCDEVWTFLIRNVSFKLDNGGQAVQADKVKIVSCSAKRTEDK
;
A
#
# COMPACT_ATOMS: atom_id res chain seq x y z
N MET A 1 -63.84 25.29 16.49
CA MET A 1 -62.64 24.45 16.63
C MET A 1 -62.70 23.36 15.56
N PRO A 2 -61.58 22.92 14.96
CA PRO A 2 -61.56 21.63 14.27
C PRO A 2 -61.92 20.50 15.25
N ALA A 3 -62.40 19.37 14.74
CA ALA A 3 -62.66 18.19 15.58
C ALA A 3 -61.34 17.69 16.24
N PRO A 4 -61.39 17.17 17.48
CA PRO A 4 -60.20 16.65 18.14
C PRO A 4 -59.63 15.45 17.39
N LEU A 5 -58.31 15.33 17.40
CA LEU A 5 -57.58 14.21 16.78
C LEU A 5 -57.68 12.97 17.69
N LYS A 6 -57.94 11.82 17.07
CA LYS A 6 -58.07 10.55 17.80
C LYS A 6 -56.68 10.01 18.17
N ALA A 7 -56.47 9.72 19.44
CA ALA A 7 -55.27 9.07 19.96
C ALA A 7 -55.59 7.69 20.58
N ALA A 8 -54.68 6.74 20.44
CA ALA A 8 -54.74 5.45 21.13
C ALA A 8 -53.46 5.19 21.94
N ILE A 9 -53.61 4.57 23.12
CA ILE A 9 -52.50 4.24 24.03
C ILE A 9 -52.29 2.72 24.08
N LEU A 10 -51.09 2.25 23.76
CA LEU A 10 -50.70 0.84 23.87
C LEU A 10 -49.73 0.66 25.04
N VAL A 11 -50.20 0.08 26.15
CA VAL A 11 -49.34 -0.34 27.26
C VAL A 11 -48.71 -1.67 26.91
N VAL A 12 -47.39 -1.70 26.76
CA VAL A 12 -46.60 -2.90 26.51
C VAL A 12 -45.93 -3.33 27.82
N SER A 13 -46.53 -4.31 28.49
CA SER A 13 -46.03 -4.82 29.77
C SER A 13 -46.49 -6.25 30.01
N THR A 14 -45.55 -7.18 30.10
CA THR A 14 -45.81 -8.59 30.43
C THR A 14 -46.37 -8.78 31.85
N THR A 15 -46.20 -7.78 32.74
CA THR A 15 -46.83 -7.74 34.07
C THR A 15 -48.27 -7.24 33.97
N ALA A 16 -48.49 -6.07 33.34
CA ALA A 16 -49.83 -5.47 33.27
C ALA A 16 -50.79 -6.27 32.37
N ALA A 17 -50.27 -7.01 31.39
CA ALA A 17 -51.05 -7.95 30.59
C ALA A 17 -51.58 -9.15 31.38
N LYS A 18 -51.04 -9.42 32.58
CA LYS A 18 -51.54 -10.44 33.53
C LYS A 18 -52.41 -9.82 34.62
N ASP A 19 -52.01 -8.65 35.13
CA ASP A 19 -52.73 -7.89 36.14
C ASP A 19 -52.77 -6.40 35.75
N PRO A 20 -53.86 -5.94 35.12
CA PRO A 20 -54.03 -4.54 34.70
C PRO A 20 -53.90 -3.51 35.83
N SER A 21 -54.09 -3.90 37.10
CA SER A 21 -53.93 -2.98 38.24
C SER A 21 -52.48 -2.56 38.49
N THR A 22 -51.52 -3.24 37.84
CA THR A 22 -50.08 -2.91 37.90
C THR A 22 -49.64 -1.84 36.90
N ASP A 23 -50.50 -1.40 35.97
CA ASP A 23 -50.20 -0.24 35.13
C ASP A 23 -50.48 1.08 35.85
N ALA A 24 -49.57 2.04 35.65
CA ALA A 24 -49.75 3.44 36.02
C ALA A 24 -49.40 4.40 34.87
N ALA A 25 -49.03 3.88 33.69
CA ALA A 25 -48.60 4.68 32.56
C ALA A 25 -49.78 5.17 31.71
N GLU A 26 -50.87 4.41 31.56
CA GLU A 26 -52.06 4.85 30.81
C GLU A 26 -52.67 6.11 31.44
N ALA A 27 -52.98 6.07 32.73
CA ALA A 27 -53.55 7.21 33.46
C ALA A 27 -52.62 8.43 33.42
N ALA A 28 -51.30 8.22 33.52
CA ALA A 28 -50.31 9.29 33.41
C ALA A 28 -50.29 9.92 32.00
N LEU A 29 -50.39 9.12 30.93
CA LEU A 29 -50.45 9.61 29.56
C LEU A 29 -51.78 10.30 29.22
N ARG A 30 -52.93 9.80 29.72
CA ARG A 30 -54.23 10.48 29.58
C ARG A 30 -54.19 11.88 30.18
N ASN A 31 -53.65 12.02 31.39
CA ASN A 31 -53.46 13.34 32.03
C ASN A 31 -52.64 14.31 31.17
N VAL A 32 -51.65 13.85 30.39
CA VAL A 32 -50.87 14.71 29.47
C VAL A 32 -51.71 15.15 28.27
N PHE A 33 -52.53 14.27 27.71
CA PHE A 33 -53.46 14.65 26.64
C PHE A 33 -54.51 15.67 27.10
N GLU A 34 -54.99 15.54 28.34
CA GLU A 34 -55.97 16.46 28.94
C GLU A 34 -55.35 17.82 29.31
N GLN A 35 -54.16 17.83 29.95
CA GLN A 35 -53.55 19.05 30.49
C GLN A 35 -52.67 19.81 29.48
N ASP A 36 -51.88 19.10 28.66
CA ASP A 36 -50.89 19.69 27.75
C ASP A 36 -51.31 19.62 26.27
N GLY A 37 -52.43 18.96 25.97
CA GLY A 37 -52.94 18.75 24.61
C GLY A 37 -53.80 19.87 24.03
N ASP A 38 -53.98 20.99 24.76
CA ASP A 38 -54.82 22.14 24.38
C ASP A 38 -56.26 21.79 23.95
N GLY A 39 -56.83 20.68 24.44
CA GLY A 39 -58.14 20.18 24.01
C GLY A 39 -58.21 19.71 22.55
N ARG A 40 -57.06 19.47 21.91
CA ARG A 40 -56.96 19.02 20.50
C ARG A 40 -56.99 17.50 20.32
N TRP A 41 -57.12 16.74 21.40
CA TRP A 41 -56.99 15.29 21.43
C TRP A 41 -58.18 14.61 22.10
N ASP A 42 -58.57 13.46 21.56
CA ASP A 42 -59.54 12.53 22.14
C ASP A 42 -58.90 11.14 22.24
N VAL A 43 -58.75 10.60 23.45
CA VAL A 43 -58.07 9.32 23.70
C VAL A 43 -59.10 8.18 23.64
N VAL A 44 -59.47 7.83 22.41
CA VAL A 44 -60.59 6.95 22.06
C VAL A 44 -60.42 5.49 22.49
N GLU A 45 -59.19 4.99 22.58
CA GLU A 45 -58.91 3.60 23.00
C GLU A 45 -57.59 3.52 23.77
N ALA A 46 -57.55 2.64 24.77
CA ALA A 46 -56.30 2.20 25.37
C ALA A 46 -56.34 0.68 25.57
N LYS A 47 -55.17 0.05 25.47
CA LYS A 47 -55.07 -1.41 25.56
C LYS A 47 -53.72 -1.86 26.09
N ILE A 48 -53.75 -2.95 26.84
CA ILE A 48 -52.56 -3.60 27.39
C ILE A 48 -52.23 -4.86 26.57
N VAL A 49 -50.96 -5.04 26.23
CA VAL A 49 -50.40 -6.23 25.58
C VAL A 49 -49.11 -6.67 26.28
N GLY A 50 -48.73 -7.94 26.15
CA GLY A 50 -47.41 -8.38 26.59
C GLY A 50 -46.29 -7.83 25.70
N ASP A 51 -45.05 -7.84 26.18
CA ASP A 51 -43.89 -7.46 25.35
C ASP A 51 -43.51 -8.59 24.39
N VAL A 52 -44.38 -8.76 23.39
CA VAL A 52 -44.33 -9.80 22.37
C VAL A 52 -44.56 -9.12 21.03
N THR A 53 -43.54 -9.14 20.18
CA THR A 53 -43.48 -8.45 18.88
C THR A 53 -44.77 -8.57 18.06
N THR A 54 -45.32 -9.78 17.93
CA THR A 54 -46.53 -10.04 17.15
C THR A 54 -47.81 -9.50 17.78
N GLN A 55 -47.89 -9.41 19.12
CA GLN A 55 -49.04 -8.81 19.81
C GLN A 55 -49.04 -7.29 19.65
N ILE A 56 -47.88 -6.65 19.86
CA ILE A 56 -47.66 -5.22 19.65
C ILE A 56 -48.01 -4.84 18.21
N GLN A 57 -47.44 -5.56 17.24
CA GLN A 57 -47.67 -5.30 15.82
C GLN A 57 -49.13 -5.45 15.43
N ARG A 58 -49.76 -6.56 15.82
CA ARG A 58 -51.18 -6.82 15.52
C ARG A 58 -52.07 -5.71 16.05
N GLN A 59 -51.82 -5.22 17.27
CA GLN A 59 -52.66 -4.17 17.86
C GLN A 59 -52.46 -2.81 17.18
N ILE A 60 -51.23 -2.44 16.82
CA ILE A 60 -50.96 -1.22 16.06
C ILE A 60 -51.61 -1.29 14.67
N MET A 61 -51.50 -2.42 13.97
CA MET A 61 -52.14 -2.62 12.66
C MET A 61 -53.67 -2.50 12.74
N LEU A 62 -54.31 -3.06 13.78
CA LEU A 62 -55.76 -2.94 13.99
C LEU A 62 -56.25 -1.49 14.08
N TRP A 63 -55.44 -0.56 14.63
CA TRP A 63 -55.80 0.86 14.73
C TRP A 63 -55.38 1.71 13.52
N THR A 64 -54.36 1.28 12.78
CA THR A 64 -53.73 2.07 11.70
C THR A 64 -54.14 1.63 10.30
N ASP A 65 -54.67 0.41 10.16
CA ASP A 65 -55.18 -0.16 8.90
C ASP A 65 -56.73 -0.18 8.88
N ALA A 66 -57.39 0.43 9.88
CA ALA A 66 -58.84 0.57 9.96
C ALA A 66 -59.39 1.57 8.92
N ALA A 67 -60.69 1.48 8.61
CA ALA A 67 -61.37 2.39 7.67
C ALA A 67 -61.47 3.85 8.17
N ASP A 68 -61.46 4.03 9.50
CA ASP A 68 -61.38 5.32 10.20
C ASP A 68 -60.25 5.19 11.24
N PRO A 69 -58.98 5.35 10.82
CA PRO A 69 -57.83 5.08 11.66
C PRO A 69 -57.59 6.19 12.68
N VAL A 70 -56.96 5.86 13.81
CA VAL A 70 -56.56 6.87 14.79
C VAL A 70 -55.47 7.78 14.22
N SER A 71 -55.45 9.04 14.61
CA SER A 71 -54.45 10.02 14.15
C SER A 71 -53.08 9.78 14.80
N LEU A 72 -53.06 9.28 16.04
CA LEU A 72 -51.87 9.04 16.83
C LEU A 72 -51.95 7.70 17.60
N VAL A 73 -50.86 6.94 17.60
CA VAL A 73 -50.64 5.81 18.52
C VAL A 73 -49.42 6.11 19.40
N VAL A 74 -49.60 6.06 20.72
CA VAL A 74 -48.51 6.16 21.71
C VAL A 74 -48.35 4.79 22.36
N THR A 75 -47.19 4.15 22.20
CA THR A 75 -46.86 2.94 22.97
C THR A 75 -46.05 3.32 24.20
N THR A 76 -46.25 2.63 25.33
CA THR A 76 -45.46 2.81 26.55
C THR A 76 -44.96 1.47 27.07
N GLY A 77 -43.67 1.39 27.41
CA GLY A 77 -43.02 0.13 27.81
C GLY A 77 -42.11 -0.45 26.74
N GLY A 78 -41.30 -1.43 27.13
CA GLY A 78 -40.47 -2.23 26.22
C GLY A 78 -39.37 -1.50 25.44
N THR A 79 -39.01 -0.26 25.80
CA THR A 79 -38.01 0.56 25.07
C THR A 79 -36.57 0.42 25.56
N GLY A 80 -36.32 -0.35 26.62
CA GLY A 80 -35.00 -0.45 27.26
C GLY A 80 -34.06 -1.45 26.58
N PHE A 81 -33.03 -1.89 27.30
CA PHE A 81 -32.04 -2.88 26.85
C PHE A 81 -32.26 -4.28 27.45
N ALA A 82 -33.36 -4.54 28.17
CA ALA A 82 -33.64 -5.87 28.67
C ALA A 82 -33.95 -6.83 27.50
N VAL A 83 -33.67 -8.13 27.66
CA VAL A 83 -33.95 -9.16 26.63
C VAL A 83 -35.45 -9.23 26.28
N ALA A 84 -36.32 -8.80 27.20
CA ALA A 84 -37.76 -8.70 26.98
C ALA A 84 -38.21 -7.40 26.28
N ASP A 85 -37.40 -6.34 26.27
CA ASP A 85 -37.75 -5.02 25.72
C ASP A 85 -37.73 -5.03 24.18
N ASN A 86 -38.84 -5.41 23.54
CA ASN A 86 -38.91 -5.60 22.08
C ASN A 86 -39.79 -4.57 21.36
N THR A 87 -40.24 -3.53 22.06
CA THR A 87 -41.15 -2.52 21.49
C THR A 87 -40.55 -1.73 20.33
N PRO A 88 -39.30 -1.23 20.38
CA PRO A 88 -38.66 -0.56 19.25
C PRO A 88 -38.56 -1.45 18.01
N GLU A 89 -38.16 -2.71 18.18
CA GLU A 89 -38.08 -3.72 17.13
C GLU A 89 -39.46 -3.98 16.50
N ALA A 90 -40.49 -4.14 17.34
CA ALA A 90 -41.86 -4.40 16.92
C ALA A 90 -42.47 -3.23 16.12
N VAL A 91 -42.26 -1.99 16.58
CA VAL A 91 -42.80 -0.79 15.95
C VAL A 91 -42.01 -0.39 14.70
N SER A 92 -40.68 -0.49 14.70
CA SER A 92 -39.83 0.02 13.60
C SER A 92 -40.18 -0.57 12.24
N VAL A 93 -40.54 -1.86 12.18
CA VAL A 93 -40.89 -2.54 10.93
C VAL A 93 -42.28 -2.18 10.38
N LEU A 94 -43.12 -1.51 11.18
CA LEU A 94 -44.44 -1.03 10.76
C LEU A 94 -44.41 0.40 10.20
N LEU A 95 -43.33 1.15 10.42
CA LEU A 95 -43.22 2.56 10.01
C LEU A 95 -42.92 2.68 8.51
N HIS A 96 -43.85 3.29 7.77
CA HIS A 96 -43.66 3.60 6.34
C HIS A 96 -42.71 4.80 6.13
N ARG A 97 -42.66 5.71 7.10
CA ARG A 97 -41.66 6.81 7.16
C ARG A 97 -41.24 6.99 8.61
N GLN A 98 -39.94 7.05 8.88
CA GLN A 98 -39.43 7.33 10.21
C GLN A 98 -39.43 8.84 10.49
N ALA A 99 -39.73 9.23 11.72
CA ALA A 99 -39.74 10.61 12.21
C ALA A 99 -38.69 10.81 13.33
N PRO A 100 -37.39 10.63 13.05
CA PRO A 100 -36.34 10.69 14.07
C PRO A 100 -36.26 12.05 14.78
N GLY A 101 -36.77 13.14 14.18
CA GLY A 101 -36.86 14.44 14.85
C GLY A 101 -37.68 14.41 16.14
N LEU A 102 -38.78 13.67 16.18
CA LEU A 102 -39.59 13.48 17.40
C LEU A 102 -38.79 12.70 18.46
N VAL A 103 -38.09 11.64 18.05
CA VAL A 103 -37.19 10.85 18.91
C VAL A 103 -36.11 11.72 19.55
N HIS A 104 -35.48 12.61 18.77
CA HIS A 104 -34.44 13.52 19.29
C HIS A 104 -35.02 14.54 20.27
N ALA A 105 -36.20 15.10 20.02
CA ALA A 105 -36.85 16.05 20.94
C ALA A 105 -37.23 15.40 22.27
N MET A 106 -37.79 14.17 22.22
CA MET A 106 -38.10 13.36 23.39
C MET A 106 -36.85 13.04 24.22
N LEU A 107 -35.80 12.49 23.59
CA LEU A 107 -34.54 12.14 24.27
C LEU A 107 -33.81 13.36 24.81
N ALA A 108 -33.76 14.48 24.08
CA ALA A 108 -33.12 15.71 24.55
C ALA A 108 -33.80 16.27 25.80
N SER A 109 -35.14 16.22 25.84
CA SER A 109 -35.91 16.68 27.01
C SER A 109 -35.70 15.78 28.23
N SER A 110 -35.72 14.45 28.07
CA SER A 110 -35.44 13.54 29.19
C SER A 110 -33.98 13.52 29.63
N LEU A 111 -33.01 13.74 28.73
CA LEU A 111 -31.58 13.85 29.10
C LEU A 111 -31.29 15.05 29.99
N ALA A 112 -32.08 16.13 29.88
CA ALA A 112 -32.01 17.27 30.80
C ALA A 112 -32.51 16.95 32.22
N VAL A 113 -33.31 15.88 32.39
CA VAL A 113 -33.86 15.44 33.69
C VAL A 113 -33.07 14.27 34.28
N THR A 114 -32.62 13.33 33.45
CA THR A 114 -31.90 12.13 33.90
C THR A 114 -30.91 11.62 32.85
N PRO A 115 -29.65 11.35 33.21
CA PRO A 115 -28.68 10.76 32.27
C PRO A 115 -29.12 9.36 31.81
N PHE A 116 -29.89 8.63 32.62
CA PHE A 116 -30.41 7.31 32.27
C PHE A 116 -31.37 7.32 31.07
N ALA A 117 -31.84 8.49 30.61
CA ALA A 117 -32.60 8.61 29.37
C ALA A 117 -31.84 8.07 28.14
N MET A 118 -30.50 8.07 28.17
CA MET A 118 -29.67 7.45 27.11
C MET A 118 -29.87 5.93 26.97
N MET A 119 -30.48 5.29 27.97
CA MET A 119 -30.77 3.84 27.98
C MET A 119 -32.14 3.48 27.39
N SER A 120 -32.93 4.47 26.93
CA SER A 120 -34.15 4.21 26.16
C SER A 120 -33.85 4.26 24.67
N ARG A 121 -34.51 3.40 23.90
CA ARG A 121 -34.36 3.25 22.44
C ARG A 121 -35.66 3.65 21.70
N PRO A 122 -36.26 4.84 21.94
CA PRO A 122 -37.57 5.16 21.40
C PRO A 122 -37.54 5.33 19.88
N VAL A 123 -38.64 4.95 19.23
CA VAL A 123 -38.84 5.10 17.78
C VAL A 123 -40.13 5.87 17.52
N ALA A 124 -40.14 6.64 16.44
CA ALA A 124 -41.32 7.38 15.99
C ALA A 124 -41.36 7.46 14.47
N GLY A 125 -42.54 7.59 13.90
CA GLY A 125 -42.77 7.64 12.46
C GLY A 125 -44.24 7.70 12.10
N THR A 126 -44.56 7.35 10.85
CA THR A 126 -45.92 7.26 10.34
C THR A 126 -46.18 5.90 9.69
N ARG A 127 -47.38 5.36 9.89
CA ARG A 127 -47.95 4.25 9.15
C ARG A 127 -49.29 4.70 8.58
N ASN A 128 -49.52 4.51 7.29
CA ASN A 128 -50.67 5.06 6.57
C ASN A 128 -50.87 6.56 6.91
N GLN A 129 -52.00 6.90 7.53
CA GLN A 129 -52.37 8.26 7.96
C GLN A 129 -52.08 8.54 9.44
N THR A 130 -51.51 7.59 10.17
CA THR A 130 -51.32 7.63 11.62
C THR A 130 -49.86 7.91 11.99
N VAL A 131 -49.64 8.82 12.94
CA VAL A 131 -48.34 8.97 13.62
C VAL A 131 -48.22 7.89 14.70
N ILE A 132 -47.07 7.23 14.80
CA ILE A 132 -46.77 6.25 15.85
C ILE A 132 -45.51 6.70 16.58
N LEU A 133 -45.51 6.65 17.91
CA LEU A 133 -44.34 6.91 18.75
C LEU A 133 -44.30 6.01 19.99
N THR A 134 -43.10 5.66 20.44
CA THR A 134 -42.88 4.83 21.62
C THR A 134 -42.24 5.65 22.75
N VAL A 135 -42.76 5.56 23.97
CA VAL A 135 -42.21 6.22 25.17
C VAL A 135 -41.77 5.20 26.25
N PRO A 136 -40.89 5.59 27.20
CA PRO A 136 -40.45 4.69 28.27
C PRO A 136 -41.61 4.19 29.15
N GLY A 137 -41.52 2.95 29.62
CA GLY A 137 -42.55 2.33 30.47
C GLY A 137 -42.68 2.88 31.88
N SER A 138 -41.74 3.70 32.36
CA SER A 138 -41.90 4.38 33.64
C SER A 138 -42.88 5.56 33.49
N PRO A 139 -43.92 5.71 34.33
CA PRO A 139 -44.92 6.77 34.16
C PRO A 139 -44.32 8.17 34.07
N LYS A 140 -43.27 8.44 34.86
CA LYS A 140 -42.50 9.70 34.81
C LYS A 140 -41.83 9.91 33.44
N GLY A 141 -41.13 8.89 32.93
CA GLY A 141 -40.47 8.96 31.62
C GLY A 141 -41.49 9.10 30.47
N ALA A 142 -42.59 8.35 30.52
CA ALA A 142 -43.69 8.44 29.56
C ALA A 142 -44.24 9.89 29.45
N VAL A 143 -44.52 10.51 30.61
CA VAL A 143 -45.02 11.88 30.71
C VAL A 143 -44.01 12.90 30.16
N GLU A 144 -42.74 12.81 30.55
CA GLU A 144 -41.68 13.71 30.06
C GLU A 144 -41.53 13.64 28.54
N ASN A 145 -41.53 12.43 27.97
CA ASN A 145 -41.35 12.22 26.54
C ASN A 145 -42.56 12.76 25.76
N LEU A 146 -43.80 12.49 26.19
CA LEU A 146 -44.99 12.99 25.50
C LEU A 146 -45.11 14.53 25.61
N LYS A 147 -44.91 15.11 26.80
CA LYS A 147 -44.97 16.59 27.01
C LYS A 147 -44.00 17.35 26.11
N ALA A 148 -42.82 16.78 25.84
CA ALA A 148 -41.80 17.39 24.97
C ALA A 148 -42.27 17.66 23.53
N ILE A 149 -43.23 16.87 23.03
CA ILE A 149 -43.64 16.90 21.60
C ILE A 149 -45.14 17.12 21.37
N ILE A 150 -46.01 16.93 22.36
CA ILE A 150 -47.47 16.90 22.21
C ILE A 150 -48.05 18.13 21.48
N LYS A 151 -47.48 19.31 21.68
CA LYS A 151 -47.89 20.56 20.99
C LYS A 151 -47.61 20.56 19.48
N THR A 152 -46.62 19.79 19.03
CA THR A 152 -46.24 19.68 17.61
C THR A 152 -46.94 18.53 16.89
N LEU A 153 -47.41 17.53 17.63
CA LEU A 153 -48.05 16.33 17.08
C LEU A 153 -49.31 16.60 16.23
N PRO A 154 -50.19 17.60 16.50
CA PRO A 154 -51.35 17.86 15.64
C PRO A 154 -50.96 18.21 14.21
N HIS A 155 -49.88 18.99 14.03
CA HIS A 155 -49.37 19.33 12.70
C HIS A 155 -48.79 18.11 11.99
N ALA A 156 -48.08 17.24 12.72
CA ALA A 156 -47.55 15.98 12.19
C ALA A 156 -48.68 15.03 11.74
N CYS A 157 -49.77 14.93 12.50
CA CYS A 157 -50.93 14.10 12.17
C CYS A 157 -51.66 14.61 10.92
N LEU A 158 -51.86 15.93 10.79
CA LEU A 158 -52.47 16.52 9.59
C LEU A 158 -51.62 16.27 8.32
N GLN A 159 -50.29 16.33 8.44
CA GLN A 159 -49.39 15.96 7.34
C GLN A 159 -49.44 14.45 7.02
N ALA A 160 -49.51 13.58 8.03
CA ALA A 160 -49.64 12.14 7.84
C ALA A 160 -50.95 11.76 7.13
N ALA A 161 -52.05 12.44 7.46
CA ALA A 161 -53.34 12.33 6.78
C ALA A 161 -53.36 12.87 5.33
N GLY A 162 -52.25 13.44 4.83
CA GLY A 162 -52.11 13.85 3.43
C GLY A 162 -52.53 15.28 3.11
N ALA A 163 -52.65 16.17 4.11
CA ALA A 163 -52.93 17.59 3.87
C ALA A 163 -51.82 18.27 3.04
N ASP A 164 -52.20 19.13 2.09
CA ASP A 164 -51.24 19.81 1.21
C ASP A 164 -50.26 20.68 2.02
N SER A 165 -48.98 20.33 1.89
CA SER A 165 -47.89 21.01 2.60
C SER A 165 -47.75 22.48 2.19
N ARG A 166 -48.12 22.89 0.97
CA ARG A 166 -48.05 24.32 0.59
C ARG A 166 -49.12 25.13 1.33
N SER A 167 -50.35 24.63 1.41
CA SER A 167 -51.45 25.26 2.15
C SER A 167 -51.15 25.37 3.65
N LEU A 168 -50.58 24.32 4.27
CA LEU A 168 -50.22 24.31 5.69
C LEU A 168 -49.10 25.31 6.02
N HIS A 169 -48.11 25.46 5.14
CA HIS A 169 -46.94 26.33 5.36
C HIS A 169 -47.11 27.75 4.80
N ALA A 170 -48.27 28.11 4.27
CA ALA A 170 -48.52 29.39 3.59
C ALA A 170 -48.34 30.66 4.45
N GLY A 171 -48.28 30.53 5.79
CA GLY A 171 -47.96 31.65 6.72
C GLY A 171 -46.53 31.64 7.26
N GLY A 172 -45.67 30.72 6.80
CA GLY A 172 -44.31 30.56 7.28
C GLY A 172 -44.19 30.02 8.72
N VAL A 173 -42.95 29.81 9.16
CA VAL A 173 -42.62 29.14 10.43
C VAL A 173 -43.24 29.86 11.65
N LYS A 174 -43.24 31.20 11.67
CA LYS A 174 -43.80 32.00 12.77
C LYS A 174 -45.30 31.76 13.01
N LYS A 175 -46.07 31.51 11.96
CA LYS A 175 -47.49 31.16 12.09
C LYS A 175 -47.65 29.79 12.75
N LEU A 176 -46.83 28.81 12.35
CA LEU A 176 -46.86 27.45 12.89
C LEU A 176 -46.38 27.41 14.35
N GLU A 177 -45.37 28.19 14.70
CA GLU A 177 -44.93 28.43 16.08
C GLU A 177 -46.07 28.97 16.95
N GLN A 178 -46.80 29.99 16.45
CA GLN A 178 -47.96 30.55 17.13
C GLN A 178 -49.14 29.56 17.25
N GLU A 179 -49.45 28.79 16.19
CA GLU A 179 -50.52 27.78 16.19
C GLU A 179 -50.19 26.55 17.06
N ALA A 180 -48.91 26.20 17.21
CA ALA A 180 -48.43 25.16 18.11
C ALA A 180 -48.26 25.67 19.56
N GLY A 181 -48.27 26.99 19.80
CA GLY A 181 -47.97 27.56 21.12
C GLY A 181 -46.53 27.28 21.58
N VAL A 182 -45.59 27.33 20.62
CA VAL A 182 -44.15 27.09 20.82
C VAL A 182 -43.39 28.33 20.34
N GLY A 183 -42.59 28.94 21.21
CA GLY A 183 -41.78 30.11 20.86
C GLY A 183 -40.43 30.13 21.59
N PRO A 184 -39.48 30.98 21.18
CA PRO A 184 -38.15 31.07 21.79
C PRO A 184 -38.23 31.78 23.15
N GLY A 185 -38.68 31.07 24.19
CA GLY A 185 -38.85 31.67 25.52
C GLY A 185 -39.62 30.85 26.56
N SER A 186 -39.45 29.52 26.62
CA SER A 186 -40.05 28.71 27.70
C SER A 186 -39.16 27.53 28.13
N ALA A 187 -38.04 27.83 28.78
CA ALA A 187 -37.29 26.89 29.61
C ALA A 187 -37.32 27.37 31.06
N HIS A 188 -37.62 26.47 32.00
CA HIS A 188 -37.94 26.85 33.38
C HIS A 188 -36.71 27.20 34.24
N HIS A 189 -36.99 28.08 35.20
CA HIS A 189 -36.17 28.51 36.34
C HIS A 189 -35.15 27.49 36.89
N HIS A 190 -33.92 27.97 37.09
CA HIS A 190 -33.06 27.52 38.19
C HIS A 190 -33.30 28.38 39.44
N PRO A 191 -33.21 27.83 40.67
CA PRO A 191 -33.22 28.61 41.89
C PRO A 191 -31.81 29.20 42.16
N GLU A 192 -31.69 30.52 42.16
CA GLU A 192 -30.45 31.19 42.59
C GLU A 192 -30.40 31.33 44.12
N HIS A 193 -29.30 30.85 44.71
CA HIS A 193 -28.85 31.36 46.01
C HIS A 193 -28.22 32.74 45.77
N GLY A 194 -28.79 33.78 46.37
CA GLY A 194 -28.32 35.14 46.17
C GLY A 194 -27.06 35.48 46.98
N HIS A 195 -26.35 36.51 46.51
CA HIS A 195 -25.64 37.46 47.38
C HIS A 195 -25.65 38.86 46.74
N GLU A 196 -26.51 39.71 47.29
CA GLU A 196 -26.23 41.09 47.75
C GLU A 196 -25.45 42.12 46.90
N HIS A 197 -26.06 43.32 46.87
CA HIS A 197 -25.47 44.65 46.65
C HIS A 197 -25.02 45.02 45.21
N SER A 198 -25.28 46.24 44.68
CA SER A 198 -26.11 47.35 45.20
C SER A 198 -26.44 48.42 44.13
N ASN A 199 -27.58 49.08 44.32
CA ASN A 199 -27.86 50.51 44.09
C ASN A 199 -27.96 51.15 42.67
N TYR A 200 -28.87 52.15 42.64
CA TYR A 200 -29.08 53.26 41.71
C TYR A 200 -29.84 53.07 40.38
N HIS A 201 -31.18 53.09 40.52
CA HIS A 201 -32.12 54.03 39.89
C HIS A 201 -31.87 54.59 38.47
N ALA A 202 -32.84 54.27 37.59
CA ALA A 202 -33.59 55.18 36.69
C ALA A 202 -32.81 55.86 35.52
N HIS A 203 -33.39 56.20 34.37
CA HIS A 203 -34.77 56.51 34.01
C HIS A 203 -35.14 56.00 32.60
N ALA A 204 -36.43 56.02 32.27
CA ALA A 204 -36.90 55.91 30.88
C ALA A 204 -36.49 57.14 30.04
N HIS A 205 -36.46 57.01 28.72
CA HIS A 205 -37.43 57.67 27.84
C HIS A 205 -37.27 57.22 26.37
N SER A 206 -38.41 57.09 25.69
CA SER A 206 -38.51 57.00 24.23
C SER A 206 -38.05 58.28 23.55
N HIS A 207 -37.61 58.21 22.28
CA HIS A 207 -38.34 58.85 21.16
C HIS A 207 -37.78 58.42 19.79
N SER A 208 -38.68 58.38 18.81
CA SER A 208 -38.41 58.22 17.38
C SER A 208 -37.75 59.47 16.77
N HIS A 209 -37.06 59.34 15.62
CA HIS A 209 -37.51 59.90 14.32
C HIS A 209 -36.47 59.79 13.18
N THR A 210 -36.87 59.10 12.11
CA THR A 210 -36.72 59.43 10.67
C THR A 210 -35.40 59.96 10.07
N HIS A 211 -34.79 59.09 9.24
CA HIS A 211 -34.39 59.30 7.83
C HIS A 211 -33.29 60.30 7.37
N SER A 212 -32.37 59.72 6.56
CA SER A 212 -31.68 60.30 5.39
C SER A 212 -30.45 61.21 5.68
N HIS A 213 -29.39 61.28 4.87
CA HIS A 213 -29.07 60.73 3.53
C HIS A 213 -27.55 60.40 3.40
N SER A 214 -27.19 59.60 2.38
CA SER A 214 -25.87 59.61 1.68
C SER A 214 -24.65 59.05 2.46
N HIS A 215 -23.50 58.69 1.87
CA HIS A 215 -23.04 58.61 0.46
C HIS A 215 -22.25 57.30 0.21
N THR A 216 -22.20 56.85 -1.04
CA THR A 216 -21.31 55.78 -1.51
C THR A 216 -19.89 56.28 -1.76
N HIS A 217 -18.88 55.61 -1.20
CA HIS A 217 -17.57 55.41 -1.84
C HIS A 217 -17.09 53.99 -1.51
N GLY A 218 -16.64 53.25 -2.51
CA GLY A 218 -16.08 51.91 -2.33
C GLY A 218 -14.55 51.92 -2.34
N HIS A 219 -13.94 50.86 -1.84
CA HIS A 219 -13.12 49.95 -2.66
C HIS A 219 -12.77 48.71 -1.82
N GLY A 220 -13.09 47.53 -2.34
CA GLY A 220 -12.72 46.24 -1.76
C GLY A 220 -12.71 45.21 -2.87
N HIS A 221 -11.52 44.76 -3.27
CA HIS A 221 -11.35 43.87 -4.43
C HIS A 221 -11.91 42.48 -4.13
N GLY A 222 -13.17 42.25 -4.50
CA GLY A 222 -13.77 40.92 -4.49
C GLY A 222 -13.06 40.02 -5.50
N ARG A 223 -12.31 39.02 -5.01
CA ARG A 223 -11.91 37.87 -5.83
C ARG A 223 -13.19 37.20 -6.30
N GLY A 224 -13.46 37.25 -7.61
CA GLY A 224 -14.65 36.64 -8.19
C GLY A 224 -14.71 35.14 -7.91
N THR A 225 -15.61 34.73 -7.03
CA THR A 225 -15.95 33.32 -6.83
C THR A 225 -16.55 32.77 -8.13
N LEU A 226 -16.04 31.64 -8.60
CA LEU A 226 -16.55 30.99 -9.80
C LEU A 226 -17.93 30.41 -9.52
N VAL A 227 -18.98 31.11 -9.95
CA VAL A 227 -20.37 30.61 -9.85
C VAL A 227 -20.56 29.44 -10.82
N ARG A 228 -21.11 28.34 -10.29
CA ARG A 228 -21.29 27.06 -11.00
C ARG A 228 -22.52 27.11 -11.91
N HIS A 229 -22.33 26.97 -13.21
CA HIS A 229 -23.42 26.82 -14.20
C HIS A 229 -23.78 25.35 -14.45
N THR A 230 -24.19 24.61 -13.41
CA THR A 230 -24.80 23.28 -13.57
C THR A 230 -25.96 23.08 -12.60
N ASN A 231 -26.99 22.35 -13.07
CA ASN A 231 -28.23 22.12 -12.33
C ASN A 231 -27.95 21.43 -10.98
N PRO A 232 -28.35 22.00 -9.83
CA PRO A 232 -28.11 21.39 -8.51
C PRO A 232 -28.69 19.99 -8.31
N ALA A 233 -29.67 19.59 -9.13
CA ALA A 233 -30.35 18.30 -9.05
C ALA A 233 -29.64 17.13 -9.75
N SER A 234 -28.57 17.35 -10.53
CA SER A 234 -27.99 16.31 -11.40
C SER A 234 -26.90 15.44 -10.76
N ASN A 235 -26.32 15.83 -9.63
CA ASN A 235 -25.19 15.13 -9.01
C ASN A 235 -25.50 14.74 -7.55
N PRO A 236 -25.20 13.49 -7.14
CA PRO A 236 -25.34 13.09 -5.75
C PRO A 236 -24.23 13.74 -4.91
N LYS A 237 -24.60 14.68 -4.03
CA LYS A 237 -23.65 15.43 -3.21
C LYS A 237 -23.09 14.58 -2.06
N SER A 238 -21.81 14.75 -1.77
CA SER A 238 -21.19 14.30 -0.53
C SER A 238 -21.80 14.93 0.72
N ASN A 239 -21.59 14.26 1.87
CA ASN A 239 -21.99 14.69 3.21
C ASN A 239 -21.70 16.18 3.43
N ASP A 240 -22.59 16.88 4.13
CA ASP A 240 -22.34 18.26 4.52
C ASP A 240 -21.68 18.30 5.91
N PRO A 241 -20.40 18.73 6.04
CA PRO A 241 -19.74 18.78 7.35
C PRO A 241 -20.43 19.72 8.34
N SER A 242 -21.17 20.72 7.86
CA SER A 242 -21.88 21.69 8.71
C SER A 242 -23.13 21.13 9.39
N LEU A 243 -23.65 19.99 8.94
CA LEU A 243 -24.93 19.43 9.43
C LEU A 243 -24.78 18.44 10.60
N GLY A 244 -23.54 18.16 11.04
CA GLY A 244 -23.22 17.28 12.15
C GLY A 244 -23.35 15.77 11.85
N PRO A 245 -22.72 14.91 12.66
CA PRO A 245 -22.57 13.48 12.36
C PRO A 245 -23.86 12.65 12.39
N SER A 246 -24.94 13.18 12.98
CA SER A 246 -26.26 12.54 12.94
C SER A 246 -26.91 12.64 11.56
N ARG A 247 -26.69 13.74 10.82
CA ARG A 247 -27.31 14.04 9.52
C ARG A 247 -26.52 13.54 8.30
N ARG A 248 -25.39 12.88 8.50
CA ARG A 248 -24.60 12.26 7.41
C ARG A 248 -25.38 11.11 6.74
N HIS A 249 -25.18 10.92 5.44
CA HIS A 249 -25.75 9.79 4.72
C HIS A 249 -25.22 8.47 5.28
N ARG A 250 -26.12 7.50 5.51
CA ARG A 250 -25.78 6.15 6.00
C ARG A 250 -25.34 5.22 4.87
N GLU A 251 -25.79 5.52 3.65
CA GLU A 251 -25.30 4.94 2.41
C GLU A 251 -24.44 5.97 1.69
N SER A 252 -23.48 5.54 0.86
CA SER A 252 -22.68 6.50 0.12
C SER A 252 -23.49 7.07 -1.05
N PRO A 253 -23.46 8.39 -1.28
CA PRO A 253 -24.12 9.02 -2.42
C PRO A 253 -23.53 8.57 -3.77
N TYR A 254 -22.33 7.98 -3.78
CA TYR A 254 -21.70 7.43 -4.98
C TYR A 254 -22.03 5.94 -5.16
N PRO A 255 -22.45 5.52 -6.37
CA PRO A 255 -22.68 4.11 -6.68
C PRO A 255 -21.38 3.30 -6.60
N MET A 256 -21.52 1.98 -6.55
CA MET A 256 -20.40 1.05 -6.62
C MET A 256 -20.07 0.78 -8.08
N LEU A 257 -18.91 1.22 -8.57
CA LEU A 257 -18.46 0.92 -9.94
C LEU A 257 -17.59 -0.34 -9.98
N SER A 258 -17.54 -1.02 -11.13
CA SER A 258 -16.49 -2.01 -11.37
C SER A 258 -15.12 -1.32 -11.57
N VAL A 259 -14.03 -2.08 -11.55
CA VAL A 259 -12.69 -1.54 -11.84
C VAL A 259 -12.58 -1.09 -13.29
N SER A 260 -13.19 -1.82 -14.24
CA SER A 260 -13.25 -1.44 -15.65
C SER A 260 -14.00 -0.13 -15.88
N ASP A 261 -15.14 0.08 -15.22
CA ASP A 261 -15.89 1.34 -15.36
C ASP A 261 -15.13 2.52 -14.74
N ALA A 262 -14.44 2.28 -13.61
CA ALA A 262 -13.58 3.28 -12.99
C ALA A 262 -12.39 3.65 -13.88
N LEU A 263 -11.75 2.68 -14.54
CA LEU A 263 -10.70 2.91 -15.54
C LEU A 263 -11.21 3.68 -16.76
N ALA A 264 -12.38 3.32 -17.31
CA ALA A 264 -12.97 4.03 -18.44
C ALA A 264 -13.30 5.50 -18.10
N LEU A 265 -13.78 5.78 -16.89
CA LEU A 265 -13.99 7.16 -16.43
C LEU A 265 -12.67 7.93 -16.26
N ILE A 266 -11.59 7.27 -15.83
CA ILE A 266 -10.25 7.88 -15.77
C ILE A 266 -9.78 8.23 -17.18
N GLU A 267 -9.88 7.29 -18.12
CA GLU A 267 -9.49 7.49 -19.52
C GLU A 267 -10.29 8.64 -20.17
N GLN A 268 -11.60 8.71 -19.91
CA GLN A 268 -12.49 9.74 -20.44
C GLN A 268 -12.22 11.16 -19.90
N HIS A 269 -11.78 11.29 -18.64
CA HIS A 269 -11.71 12.59 -17.94
C HIS A 269 -10.30 13.06 -17.59
N THR A 270 -9.29 12.21 -17.75
CA THR A 270 -7.88 12.61 -17.67
C THR A 270 -7.52 13.49 -18.87
N PRO A 271 -6.86 14.65 -18.67
CA PRO A 271 -6.38 15.48 -19.78
C PRO A 271 -5.45 14.72 -20.72
N GLY A 272 -5.58 14.98 -22.03
CA GLY A 272 -4.63 14.46 -23.02
C GLY A 272 -3.21 15.02 -22.80
N PRO A 273 -2.20 14.37 -23.38
CA PRO A 273 -0.81 14.78 -23.21
C PRO A 273 -0.54 16.14 -23.86
N THR A 274 0.41 16.89 -23.29
CA THR A 274 0.89 18.17 -23.83
C THR A 274 2.29 18.01 -24.40
N THR A 275 2.66 18.80 -25.41
CA THR A 275 3.94 18.67 -26.11
C THR A 275 4.97 19.69 -25.62
N THR A 276 6.23 19.29 -25.57
CA THR A 276 7.37 20.18 -25.32
C THR A 276 8.55 19.79 -26.20
N THR A 277 9.36 20.75 -26.64
CA THR A 277 10.69 20.46 -27.21
C THR A 277 11.63 20.07 -26.07
N ALA A 278 12.48 19.08 -26.31
CA ALA A 278 13.54 18.66 -25.42
C ALA A 278 14.80 18.32 -26.22
N LYS A 279 15.97 18.42 -25.58
CA LYS A 279 17.25 18.06 -26.17
C LYS A 279 17.42 16.54 -26.21
N VAL A 280 18.17 16.03 -27.19
CA VAL A 280 18.56 14.62 -27.24
C VAL A 280 19.73 14.40 -26.27
N ASP A 281 19.37 14.10 -25.03
CA ASP A 281 20.28 13.69 -23.96
C ASP A 281 19.62 12.62 -23.07
N SER A 282 20.32 12.19 -22.01
CA SER A 282 19.86 11.13 -21.11
C SER A 282 18.57 11.47 -20.35
N ALA A 283 18.15 12.73 -20.27
CA ALA A 283 16.88 13.13 -19.64
C ALA A 283 15.65 12.75 -20.48
N LEU A 284 15.81 12.41 -21.77
CA LEU A 284 14.73 11.84 -22.58
C LEU A 284 14.29 10.44 -22.13
N THR A 285 15.08 9.76 -21.30
CA THR A 285 14.82 8.36 -20.90
C THR A 285 13.41 8.15 -20.36
N GLY A 286 12.65 7.28 -21.03
CA GLY A 286 11.26 6.95 -20.72
C GLY A 286 10.23 7.99 -21.14
N THR A 287 10.59 9.05 -21.88
CA THR A 287 9.64 9.99 -22.49
C THR A 287 9.07 9.42 -23.79
N VAL A 288 7.93 9.93 -24.26
CA VAL A 288 7.28 9.48 -25.49
C VAL A 288 7.35 10.56 -26.55
N LEU A 289 7.72 10.19 -27.78
CA LEU A 289 7.85 11.10 -28.91
C LEU A 289 6.48 11.66 -29.34
N ALA A 290 6.40 12.99 -29.46
CA ALA A 290 5.19 13.69 -29.93
C ALA A 290 5.18 13.93 -31.45
N GLN A 291 6.28 13.61 -32.13
CA GLN A 291 6.49 13.71 -33.56
C GLN A 291 7.21 12.47 -34.10
N ASP A 292 7.16 12.28 -35.42
CA ASP A 292 8.11 11.40 -36.11
C ASP A 292 9.52 12.02 -36.06
N VAL A 293 10.53 11.18 -35.88
CA VAL A 293 11.94 11.58 -35.93
C VAL A 293 12.58 10.99 -37.19
N ARG A 294 13.25 11.86 -37.95
CA ARG A 294 13.91 11.50 -39.21
C ARG A 294 15.39 11.81 -39.14
N ALA A 295 16.19 10.99 -39.81
CA ALA A 295 17.64 11.20 -39.91
C ALA A 295 17.96 12.55 -40.58
N ALA A 296 18.77 13.39 -39.93
CA ALA A 296 19.21 14.66 -40.51
C ALA A 296 20.42 14.47 -41.44
N GLU A 297 21.19 13.41 -41.20
CA GLU A 297 22.42 13.03 -41.89
C GLU A 297 22.36 11.56 -42.32
N ASP A 298 23.19 11.19 -43.29
CA ASP A 298 23.42 9.81 -43.70
C ASP A 298 24.40 9.14 -42.73
N VAL A 299 24.18 7.86 -42.40
CA VAL A 299 25.07 7.06 -41.55
C VAL A 299 25.53 5.82 -42.32
N PRO A 300 26.83 5.66 -42.61
CA PRO A 300 27.88 6.67 -42.46
C PRO A 300 27.70 7.84 -43.44
N ALA A 301 28.25 9.01 -43.09
CA ALA A 301 28.17 10.23 -43.92
C ALA A 301 29.15 10.25 -45.11
N PHE A 302 30.08 9.30 -45.14
CA PHE A 302 31.11 9.10 -46.15
C PHE A 302 31.34 7.59 -46.35
N ARG A 303 31.98 7.20 -47.46
CA ARG A 303 32.36 5.80 -47.71
C ARG A 303 33.42 5.38 -46.69
N ALA A 304 33.12 4.41 -45.83
CA ALA A 304 33.96 4.05 -44.69
C ALA A 304 34.45 2.60 -44.75
N SER A 305 35.66 2.33 -44.25
CA SER A 305 36.17 0.96 -44.17
C SER A 305 35.44 0.12 -43.12
N ILE A 306 35.16 -1.15 -43.44
CA ILE A 306 34.65 -2.16 -42.51
C ILE A 306 35.79 -2.81 -41.70
N VAL A 307 37.02 -2.82 -42.23
CA VAL A 307 38.18 -3.55 -41.68
C VAL A 307 39.43 -2.66 -41.62
N ASP A 308 40.42 -3.10 -40.84
CA ASP A 308 41.77 -2.55 -40.90
C ASP A 308 42.57 -3.24 -42.02
N GLY A 309 43.32 -2.47 -42.80
CA GLY A 309 44.09 -3.00 -43.93
C GLY A 309 44.40 -1.94 -44.97
N TYR A 310 44.06 -2.20 -46.24
CA TYR A 310 44.47 -1.35 -47.37
C TYR A 310 43.31 -1.05 -48.31
N ALA A 311 43.06 0.24 -48.53
CA ALA A 311 42.16 0.73 -49.56
C ALA A 311 42.84 0.58 -50.93
N VAL A 312 42.09 0.08 -51.92
CA VAL A 312 42.59 -0.29 -53.25
C VAL A 312 41.64 0.19 -54.35
N VAL A 313 42.19 0.36 -55.56
CA VAL A 313 41.39 0.49 -56.80
C VAL A 313 41.37 -0.88 -57.47
N VAL A 314 40.20 -1.52 -57.52
CA VAL A 314 40.06 -2.88 -58.05
C VAL A 314 40.11 -2.87 -59.58
N PRO A 315 41.04 -3.59 -60.24
CA PRO A 315 41.15 -3.62 -61.68
C PRO A 315 40.07 -4.50 -62.32
N PRO A 316 39.79 -4.33 -63.63
CA PRO A 316 38.85 -5.19 -64.36
C PRO A 316 39.24 -6.67 -64.26
N GLY A 317 38.43 -7.44 -63.53
CA GLY A 317 38.67 -8.87 -63.27
C GLY A 317 39.03 -9.21 -61.82
N GLY A 318 39.22 -8.23 -60.93
CA GLY A 318 39.29 -8.45 -59.48
C GLY A 318 40.57 -9.13 -58.96
N ASN A 319 41.59 -9.32 -59.81
CA ASN A 319 42.87 -9.87 -59.36
C ASN A 319 43.73 -8.77 -58.74
N MET A 320 43.78 -8.73 -57.40
CA MET A 320 44.61 -7.80 -56.64
C MET A 320 45.96 -8.40 -56.24
N ARG A 321 46.29 -9.64 -56.60
CA ARG A 321 47.48 -10.31 -56.06
C ARG A 321 48.78 -9.75 -56.63
N GLY A 322 49.66 -9.26 -55.75
CA GLY A 322 50.94 -8.63 -56.12
C GLY A 322 51.49 -7.70 -55.03
N VAL A 323 52.64 -7.08 -55.29
CA VAL A 323 53.28 -6.10 -54.39
C VAL A 323 52.94 -4.68 -54.83
N TYR A 324 52.49 -3.83 -53.89
CA TYR A 324 52.05 -2.46 -54.15
C TYR A 324 52.72 -1.46 -53.20
N PRO A 325 52.99 -0.23 -53.66
CA PRO A 325 53.46 0.86 -52.83
C PRO A 325 52.33 1.44 -51.97
N VAL A 326 52.60 1.67 -50.69
CA VAL A 326 51.71 2.42 -49.79
C VAL A 326 51.93 3.92 -50.02
N VAL A 327 50.97 4.59 -50.66
CA VAL A 327 51.11 6.01 -51.08
C VAL A 327 50.40 7.00 -50.17
N ALA A 328 49.51 6.52 -49.30
CA ALA A 328 48.75 7.33 -48.36
C ALA A 328 48.35 6.52 -47.12
N VAL A 329 47.98 7.22 -46.05
CA VAL A 329 47.42 6.64 -44.83
C VAL A 329 46.12 7.38 -44.48
N SER A 330 45.03 6.63 -44.33
CA SER A 330 43.73 7.14 -43.89
C SER A 330 43.40 6.59 -42.50
N HIS A 331 43.22 7.50 -41.55
CA HIS A 331 42.85 7.19 -40.17
C HIS A 331 41.41 7.64 -39.88
N ALA A 332 40.77 7.04 -38.88
CA ALA A 332 39.47 7.45 -38.37
C ALA A 332 39.55 8.78 -37.56
N SER A 333 40.00 9.85 -38.22
CA SER A 333 40.10 11.21 -37.72
C SER A 333 39.47 12.18 -38.73
N PRO A 334 38.89 13.32 -38.30
CA PRO A 334 38.46 14.35 -39.24
C PRO A 334 39.65 14.84 -40.08
N SER A 335 39.58 14.68 -41.41
CA SER A 335 40.49 15.34 -42.35
C SER A 335 40.06 16.79 -42.53
N SER A 336 40.99 17.72 -42.36
CA SER A 336 40.80 19.17 -42.62
C SER A 336 41.57 19.66 -43.85
N SER A 337 42.22 18.74 -44.56
CA SER A 337 43.04 18.98 -45.74
C SER A 337 42.20 18.90 -47.02
N GLU A 338 42.10 20.00 -47.75
CA GLU A 338 41.48 20.06 -49.09
C GLU A 338 42.30 19.32 -50.18
N GLU A 339 43.48 18.81 -49.83
CA GLU A 339 44.38 18.01 -50.69
C GLU A 339 44.33 16.52 -50.31
N GLU A 340 43.24 15.82 -50.66
CA GLU A 340 43.17 14.36 -50.56
C GLU A 340 43.83 13.70 -51.78
N THR A 341 44.86 12.87 -51.55
CA THR A 341 45.53 12.10 -52.61
C THR A 341 44.56 11.15 -53.29
N VAL A 342 44.28 11.38 -54.58
CA VAL A 342 43.47 10.45 -55.40
C VAL A 342 44.28 9.18 -55.67
N LEU A 343 43.83 8.06 -55.10
CA LEU A 343 44.42 6.74 -55.25
C LEU A 343 44.21 6.22 -56.68
N LYS A 344 45.28 5.69 -57.30
CA LYS A 344 45.23 5.12 -58.65
C LYS A 344 45.34 3.59 -58.63
N GLU A 345 44.97 2.97 -59.75
CA GLU A 345 45.27 1.55 -60.01
C GLU A 345 46.79 1.30 -59.90
N GLY A 346 47.18 0.31 -59.12
CA GLY A 346 48.59 0.02 -58.80
C GLY A 346 49.16 0.78 -57.59
N GLU A 347 48.38 1.64 -56.94
CA GLU A 347 48.72 2.31 -55.68
C GLU A 347 47.78 1.79 -54.56
N ILE A 348 48.24 1.70 -53.31
CA ILE A 348 47.39 1.36 -52.16
C ILE A 348 47.53 2.37 -51.02
N ALA A 349 46.51 2.47 -50.17
CA ALA A 349 46.54 3.33 -48.98
C ALA A 349 46.21 2.54 -47.72
N ARG A 350 47.05 2.62 -46.68
CA ARG A 350 46.76 1.98 -45.39
C ARG A 350 45.54 2.66 -44.77
N ILE A 351 44.53 1.89 -44.41
CA ILE A 351 43.24 2.38 -43.91
C ILE A 351 42.84 1.65 -42.63
N THR A 352 42.39 2.41 -41.63
CA THR A 352 41.85 1.82 -40.39
C THR A 352 40.33 1.63 -40.47
N THR A 353 39.78 0.72 -39.68
CA THR A 353 38.33 0.52 -39.53
C THR A 353 37.62 1.85 -39.25
N GLY A 354 36.54 2.15 -40.00
CA GLY A 354 35.77 3.39 -39.88
C GLY A 354 36.39 4.65 -40.48
N ALA A 355 37.62 4.59 -41.00
CA ALA A 355 38.24 5.73 -41.70
C ALA A 355 37.56 5.98 -43.08
N PRO A 356 37.59 7.24 -43.59
CA PRO A 356 37.10 7.54 -44.92
C PRO A 356 37.98 6.88 -46.00
N LEU A 357 37.33 6.34 -47.03
CA LEU A 357 38.03 5.84 -48.21
C LEU A 357 38.67 7.02 -48.98
N PRO A 358 39.97 6.95 -49.31
CA PRO A 358 40.61 7.93 -50.18
C PRO A 358 39.90 8.05 -51.52
N PRO A 359 39.84 9.25 -52.14
CA PRO A 359 39.26 9.43 -53.47
C PRO A 359 39.87 8.45 -54.48
N GLY A 360 39.04 7.82 -55.30
CA GLY A 360 39.47 6.79 -56.27
C GLY A 360 39.47 5.36 -55.74
N ALA A 361 39.61 5.12 -54.42
CA ALA A 361 39.54 3.78 -53.85
C ALA A 361 38.13 3.16 -54.01
N THR A 362 38.07 1.90 -54.43
CA THR A 362 36.81 1.19 -54.68
C THR A 362 36.45 0.19 -53.59
N SER A 363 37.45 -0.45 -52.97
CA SER A 363 37.31 -1.54 -52.01
C SER A 363 38.43 -1.51 -50.95
N VAL A 364 38.32 -2.34 -49.91
CA VAL A 364 39.37 -2.53 -48.88
C VAL A 364 39.74 -4.01 -48.74
N ILE A 365 41.04 -4.30 -48.68
CA ILE A 365 41.59 -5.62 -48.34
C ILE A 365 41.93 -5.62 -46.85
N MET A 366 41.55 -6.67 -46.12
CA MET A 366 41.89 -6.82 -44.70
C MET A 366 43.39 -7.11 -44.52
N VAL A 367 43.99 -6.62 -43.43
CA VAL A 367 45.43 -6.75 -43.17
C VAL A 367 45.91 -8.21 -43.14
N GLU A 368 45.06 -9.15 -42.73
CA GLU A 368 45.33 -10.59 -42.70
C GLU A 368 45.58 -11.20 -44.10
N ASP A 369 45.05 -10.59 -45.16
CA ASP A 369 45.26 -11.01 -46.55
C ASP A 369 46.48 -10.30 -47.18
N THR A 370 47.42 -9.83 -46.35
CA THR A 370 48.62 -9.11 -46.80
C THR A 370 49.92 -9.52 -46.11
N VAL A 371 51.05 -9.19 -46.72
CA VAL A 371 52.40 -9.40 -46.17
C VAL A 371 53.23 -8.13 -46.36
N LEU A 372 53.83 -7.63 -45.28
CA LEU A 372 54.76 -6.50 -45.34
C LEU A 372 56.05 -6.90 -46.09
N ILE A 373 56.37 -6.18 -47.17
CA ILE A 373 57.56 -6.44 -48.01
C ILE A 373 58.71 -5.50 -47.67
N SER A 374 58.44 -4.21 -47.51
CA SER A 374 59.46 -3.23 -47.13
C SER A 374 58.91 -2.08 -46.28
N GLN A 375 59.78 -1.48 -45.47
CA GLN A 375 59.48 -0.33 -44.61
C GLN A 375 60.14 0.94 -45.17
N THR A 376 59.72 2.10 -44.66
CA THR A 376 60.39 3.38 -44.88
C THR A 376 61.81 3.40 -44.29
N GLU A 377 62.64 4.37 -44.71
CA GLU A 377 64.07 4.44 -44.31
C GLU A 377 64.28 4.68 -42.81
N ASP A 378 63.28 5.22 -42.11
CA ASP A 378 63.24 5.39 -40.65
C ASP A 378 62.65 4.19 -39.89
N GLY A 379 62.20 3.15 -40.61
CA GLY A 379 61.58 1.94 -40.06
C GLY A 379 60.25 2.15 -39.35
N GLN A 380 59.63 3.33 -39.47
CA GLN A 380 58.37 3.65 -38.78
C GLN A 380 57.13 3.24 -39.57
N GLU A 381 57.20 3.27 -40.90
CA GLU A 381 56.04 3.10 -41.77
C GLU A 381 56.24 2.00 -42.82
N GLU A 382 55.12 1.55 -43.36
CA GLU A 382 55.07 0.54 -44.42
C GLU A 382 55.31 1.24 -45.77
N LYS A 383 56.16 0.64 -46.61
CA LYS A 383 56.50 1.19 -47.93
C LYS A 383 55.92 0.35 -49.06
N GLU A 384 56.07 -0.98 -48.96
CA GLU A 384 55.56 -1.94 -49.94
C GLU A 384 54.89 -3.11 -49.22
N VAL A 385 53.73 -3.53 -49.71
CA VAL A 385 52.92 -4.61 -49.14
C VAL A 385 52.47 -5.54 -50.27
N GLU A 386 52.60 -6.85 -50.05
CA GLU A 386 52.03 -7.89 -50.92
C GLU A 386 50.57 -8.13 -50.52
N ILE A 387 49.65 -7.99 -51.48
CA ILE A 387 48.26 -8.44 -51.33
C ILE A 387 48.17 -9.87 -51.83
N LEU A 388 47.54 -10.74 -51.02
CA LEU A 388 47.32 -12.16 -51.32
C LEU A 388 45.96 -12.44 -51.96
N ALA A 389 45.01 -11.50 -51.86
CA ALA A 389 43.62 -11.66 -52.29
C ALA A 389 43.45 -11.73 -53.83
N GLU A 390 42.66 -12.71 -54.29
CA GLU A 390 42.26 -12.91 -55.68
C GLU A 390 40.72 -12.88 -55.79
N GLY A 391 40.18 -12.25 -56.84
CA GLY A 391 38.73 -12.20 -57.09
C GLY A 391 37.94 -11.16 -56.29
N VAL A 392 38.65 -10.13 -55.80
CA VAL A 392 38.11 -9.00 -55.04
C VAL A 392 37.03 -8.27 -55.84
N LYS A 393 35.91 -7.94 -55.18
CA LYS A 393 34.80 -7.22 -55.79
C LYS A 393 34.87 -5.72 -55.50
N GLU A 394 34.28 -4.93 -56.37
CA GLU A 394 34.05 -3.51 -56.14
C GLU A 394 33.10 -3.30 -54.94
N GLY A 395 33.42 -2.38 -54.03
CA GLY A 395 32.66 -2.16 -52.78
C GLY A 395 32.91 -3.18 -51.67
N GLU A 396 33.83 -4.13 -51.86
CA GLU A 396 34.17 -5.12 -50.83
C GLU A 396 34.84 -4.47 -49.61
N ASN A 397 34.35 -4.84 -48.41
CA ASN A 397 34.70 -4.24 -47.12
C ASN A 397 34.46 -2.71 -47.00
N VAL A 398 33.51 -2.17 -47.78
CA VAL A 398 33.10 -0.75 -47.71
C VAL A 398 31.68 -0.61 -47.18
N ARG A 399 31.46 0.32 -46.25
CA ARG A 399 30.13 0.88 -45.95
C ARG A 399 29.90 2.11 -46.81
N GLU A 400 28.96 2.00 -47.73
CA GLU A 400 28.54 3.10 -48.60
C GLU A 400 27.78 4.18 -47.82
N VAL A 401 27.70 5.39 -48.39
CA VAL A 401 27.02 6.53 -47.74
C VAL A 401 25.56 6.17 -47.46
N GLY A 402 25.15 6.32 -46.20
CA GLY A 402 23.79 6.00 -45.75
C GLY A 402 23.44 4.51 -45.76
N SER A 403 24.43 3.60 -45.77
CA SER A 403 24.20 2.15 -45.75
C SER A 403 23.43 1.66 -44.52
N ASP A 404 23.62 2.32 -43.37
CA ASP A 404 23.00 1.95 -42.11
C ASP A 404 21.71 2.76 -41.90
N VAL A 405 21.76 4.08 -42.15
CA VAL A 405 20.61 4.98 -42.11
C VAL A 405 20.73 6.03 -43.22
N GLN A 406 19.73 6.10 -44.09
CA GLN A 406 19.63 7.15 -45.12
C GLN A 406 19.04 8.44 -44.55
N LYS A 407 19.55 9.58 -44.99
CA LYS A 407 19.03 10.90 -44.67
C LYS A 407 17.54 11.01 -45.01
N GLY A 408 16.75 11.53 -44.07
CA GLY A 408 15.30 11.66 -44.18
C GLY A 408 14.50 10.36 -43.90
N ALA A 409 15.15 9.21 -43.71
CA ALA A 409 14.48 7.99 -43.25
C ALA A 409 13.80 8.21 -41.89
N LEU A 410 12.66 7.55 -41.68
CA LEU A 410 11.98 7.52 -40.38
C LEU A 410 12.77 6.58 -39.46
N ILE A 411 13.35 7.12 -38.39
CA ILE A 411 14.15 6.34 -37.44
C ILE A 411 13.39 5.98 -36.16
N LEU A 412 12.45 6.84 -35.74
CA LEU A 412 11.56 6.60 -34.61
C LEU A 412 10.18 7.23 -34.91
N GLY A 413 9.11 6.49 -34.66
CA GLY A 413 7.74 6.92 -34.90
C GLY A 413 7.15 7.76 -33.77
N LYS A 414 6.22 8.65 -34.12
CA LYS A 414 5.38 9.34 -33.13
C LYS A 414 4.65 8.34 -32.22
N GLY A 415 4.78 8.50 -30.91
CA GLY A 415 4.18 7.63 -29.91
C GLY A 415 5.10 6.52 -29.41
N GLU A 416 6.31 6.38 -29.96
CA GLU A 416 7.34 5.50 -29.40
C GLU A 416 7.93 6.09 -28.11
N GLN A 417 8.26 5.22 -27.17
CA GLN A 417 8.88 5.58 -25.90
C GLN A 417 10.39 5.37 -25.98
N VAL A 418 11.16 6.40 -25.63
CA VAL A 418 12.62 6.32 -25.49
C VAL A 418 12.93 5.34 -24.35
N SER A 419 13.62 4.23 -24.61
CA SER A 419 13.82 3.17 -23.63
C SER A 419 14.93 3.52 -22.61
N SER A 420 14.91 2.87 -21.45
CA SER A 420 16.04 2.89 -20.51
C SER A 420 17.23 2.03 -20.95
N ALA A 421 17.12 1.29 -22.07
CA ALA A 421 18.26 0.64 -22.69
C ALA A 421 19.10 1.62 -23.54
N GLY A 422 18.57 2.81 -23.85
CA GLY A 422 19.31 3.91 -24.47
C GLY A 422 19.48 3.82 -25.98
N GLY A 423 18.99 2.76 -26.63
CA GLY A 423 19.15 2.55 -28.08
C GLY A 423 18.56 3.67 -28.93
N GLU A 424 17.39 4.20 -28.55
CA GLU A 424 16.72 5.30 -29.26
C GLU A 424 17.50 6.62 -29.13
N ILE A 425 18.15 6.87 -27.99
CA ILE A 425 19.01 8.04 -27.78
C ILE A 425 20.26 7.94 -28.65
N GLY A 426 20.90 6.76 -28.67
CA GLY A 426 22.06 6.50 -29.53
C GLY A 426 21.74 6.66 -31.02
N LEU A 427 20.57 6.18 -31.46
CA LEU A 427 20.10 6.30 -32.84
C LEU A 427 19.80 7.75 -33.23
N MET A 428 19.17 8.55 -32.36
CA MET A 428 18.96 9.98 -32.63
C MET A 428 20.29 10.76 -32.67
N ALA A 429 21.22 10.45 -31.76
CA ALA A 429 22.53 11.09 -31.71
C ALA A 429 23.40 10.77 -32.94
N SER A 430 23.37 9.53 -33.44
CA SER A 430 24.19 9.11 -34.59
C SER A 430 23.79 9.75 -35.92
N VAL A 431 22.53 10.21 -36.05
CA VAL A 431 22.00 10.87 -37.26
C VAL A 431 21.93 12.41 -37.16
N GLY A 432 22.57 13.00 -36.14
CA GLY A 432 22.64 14.45 -35.94
C GLY A 432 21.37 15.12 -35.37
N VAL A 433 20.43 14.37 -34.79
CA VAL A 433 19.21 14.97 -34.19
C VAL A 433 19.51 15.50 -32.79
N GLY A 434 19.61 16.82 -32.65
CA GLY A 434 19.90 17.49 -31.37
C GLY A 434 18.69 17.82 -30.49
N GLU A 435 17.49 17.98 -31.07
CA GLU A 435 16.25 18.31 -30.35
C GLU A 435 15.05 17.57 -30.97
N VAL A 436 14.08 17.20 -30.12
CA VAL A 436 12.84 16.50 -30.52
C VAL A 436 11.63 17.00 -29.71
N GLN A 437 10.43 16.97 -30.31
CA GLN A 437 9.20 17.14 -29.55
C GLN A 437 8.80 15.84 -28.85
N VAL A 438 8.59 15.93 -27.55
CA VAL A 438 8.11 14.85 -26.68
C VAL A 438 6.83 15.26 -25.97
N TYR A 439 6.08 14.27 -25.48
CA TYR A 439 5.00 14.54 -24.53
C TYR A 439 5.60 14.86 -23.16
N ARG A 440 5.21 16.01 -22.61
CA ARG A 440 5.61 16.49 -21.28
C ARG A 440 5.04 15.55 -20.21
N ARG A 441 5.90 15.06 -19.30
CA ARG A 441 5.43 14.36 -18.09
C ARG A 441 4.69 15.34 -17.15
N PRO A 442 3.55 14.94 -16.57
CA PRO A 442 2.85 15.73 -15.56
C PRO A 442 3.65 15.80 -14.25
N VAL A 443 3.55 16.93 -13.56
CA VAL A 443 4.04 17.09 -12.18
C VAL A 443 2.98 16.58 -11.21
N VAL A 444 3.38 15.75 -10.25
CA VAL A 444 2.49 15.09 -9.28
C VAL A 444 2.62 15.71 -7.89
N GLY A 445 1.53 16.14 -7.28
CA GLY A 445 1.50 16.56 -5.88
C GLY A 445 1.00 15.45 -4.97
N VAL A 446 1.67 15.17 -3.85
CA VAL A 446 1.24 14.12 -2.89
C VAL A 446 0.97 14.71 -1.51
N LEU A 447 -0.26 14.54 -1.02
CA LEU A 447 -0.75 15.05 0.27
C LEU A 447 -1.29 13.90 1.14
N SER A 448 -0.92 13.86 2.42
CA SER A 448 -1.62 13.04 3.42
C SER A 448 -2.61 13.90 4.21
N THR A 449 -3.75 13.33 4.59
CA THR A 449 -4.78 14.01 5.38
C THR A 449 -5.15 13.18 6.61
N GLY A 450 -5.13 13.80 7.79
CA GLY A 450 -5.62 13.17 9.01
C GLY A 450 -5.08 13.83 10.29
N ASP A 451 -5.93 13.99 11.29
CA ASP A 451 -5.52 14.50 12.61
C ASP A 451 -4.71 13.48 13.42
N GLU A 452 -4.80 12.18 13.10
CA GLU A 452 -3.96 11.11 13.66
C GLU A 452 -2.55 11.07 13.07
N ILE A 453 -2.35 11.68 11.90
CA ILE A 453 -1.14 11.51 11.09
C ILE A 453 0.01 12.39 11.64
N VAL A 454 1.19 11.80 11.76
CA VAL A 454 2.42 12.52 12.15
C VAL A 454 3.55 12.22 11.18
N GLU A 455 4.53 13.10 11.10
CA GLU A 455 5.70 12.89 10.24
C GLU A 455 6.41 11.57 10.57
N HIS A 456 6.86 10.91 9.52
CA HIS A 456 7.39 9.54 9.58
C HIS A 456 8.74 9.47 10.31
N ASP A 457 9.57 10.50 10.12
CA ASP A 457 10.87 10.72 10.76
C ASP A 457 10.76 11.43 12.13
N ARG A 458 9.55 11.85 12.55
CA ARG A 458 9.37 12.61 13.80
C ARG A 458 10.01 11.87 14.98
N PRO A 459 10.94 12.51 15.71
CA PRO A 459 11.67 11.86 16.79
C PRO A 459 10.74 11.49 17.95
N GLY A 460 11.14 10.44 18.69
CA GLY A 460 10.44 9.94 19.87
C GLY A 460 9.31 8.95 19.60
N GLY A 461 8.57 8.65 20.67
CA GLY A 461 7.42 7.74 20.64
C GLY A 461 6.19 8.33 19.95
N LEU A 462 5.22 7.46 19.67
CA LEU A 462 3.88 7.88 19.31
C LEU A 462 3.06 8.15 20.58
N ARG A 463 2.27 9.21 20.58
CA ARG A 463 1.22 9.43 21.58
C ARG A 463 0.03 8.52 21.26
N LEU A 464 -0.85 8.33 22.23
CA LEU A 464 -2.07 7.54 22.03
C LEU A 464 -2.90 8.14 20.89
N GLY A 465 -3.25 7.31 19.90
CA GLY A 465 -4.01 7.71 18.72
C GLY A 465 -3.18 8.23 17.54
N GLU A 466 -1.87 8.46 17.68
CA GLU A 466 -1.03 8.88 16.54
C GLU A 466 -0.52 7.70 15.70
N VAL A 467 -0.42 7.90 14.38
CA VAL A 467 0.27 6.99 13.45
C VAL A 467 1.20 7.77 12.52
N ARG A 468 2.32 7.16 12.14
CA ARG A 468 3.28 7.75 11.19
C ARG A 468 2.73 7.73 9.76
N ASP A 469 2.94 8.81 9.02
CA ASP A 469 2.61 8.90 7.60
C ASP A 469 3.46 7.91 6.80
N THR A 470 2.84 6.80 6.39
CA THR A 470 3.51 5.79 5.54
C THR A 470 3.09 5.90 4.09
N ASN A 471 2.02 6.62 3.78
CA ASN A 471 1.45 6.67 2.43
C ASN A 471 2.21 7.64 1.55
N ARG A 472 2.42 8.88 2.01
CA ARG A 472 3.08 9.93 1.24
C ARG A 472 4.50 9.55 0.82
N PRO A 473 5.44 9.13 1.70
CA PRO A 473 6.76 8.69 1.26
C PRO A 473 6.70 7.48 0.31
N THR A 474 5.77 6.54 0.53
CA THR A 474 5.59 5.37 -0.37
C THR A 474 5.11 5.78 -1.76
N LEU A 475 4.18 6.73 -1.86
CA LEU A 475 3.63 7.22 -3.13
C LEU A 475 4.60 8.14 -3.87
N ILE A 476 5.36 8.96 -3.14
CA ILE A 476 6.46 9.75 -3.72
C ILE A 476 7.51 8.83 -4.34
N ALA A 477 7.91 7.77 -3.62
CA ALA A 477 8.84 6.77 -4.16
C ALA A 477 8.25 6.06 -5.39
N ALA A 478 6.99 5.61 -5.33
CA ALA A 478 6.34 4.93 -6.45
C ALA A 478 6.20 5.82 -7.69
N ALA A 479 5.85 7.10 -7.56
CA ALA A 479 5.78 8.01 -8.70
C ALA A 479 7.16 8.35 -9.28
N ARG A 480 8.20 8.47 -8.44
CA ARG A 480 9.58 8.69 -8.90
C ARG A 480 10.18 7.48 -9.62
N GLU A 481 9.86 6.26 -9.20
CA GLU A 481 10.24 5.01 -9.90
C GLU A 481 9.77 5.02 -11.37
N TRP A 482 8.56 5.52 -11.62
CA TRP A 482 8.01 5.70 -12.97
C TRP A 482 8.46 6.99 -13.69
N GLY A 483 9.46 7.70 -13.14
CA GLY A 483 10.09 8.87 -13.78
C GLY A 483 9.31 10.18 -13.67
N TYR A 484 8.31 10.29 -12.78
CA TYR A 484 7.54 11.52 -12.58
C TYR A 484 8.22 12.48 -11.60
N GLU A 485 8.09 13.78 -11.88
CA GLU A 485 8.41 14.83 -10.91
C GLU A 485 7.34 14.84 -9.81
N VAL A 486 7.77 14.88 -8.54
CA VAL A 486 6.86 14.81 -7.39
C VAL A 486 7.12 15.92 -6.38
N VAL A 487 6.09 16.74 -6.17
CA VAL A 487 6.01 17.77 -5.12
C VAL A 487 5.38 17.16 -3.87
N ASP A 488 6.12 17.19 -2.76
CA ASP A 488 5.62 16.81 -1.44
C ASP A 488 4.76 17.96 -0.88
N LEU A 489 3.46 17.70 -0.66
CA LEU A 489 2.50 18.68 -0.12
C LEU A 489 2.32 18.54 1.40
N GLY A 490 3.05 17.63 2.04
CA GLY A 490 3.04 17.41 3.49
C GLY A 490 1.77 16.74 4.02
N ILE A 491 1.39 17.11 5.24
CA ILE A 491 0.24 16.59 5.98
C ILE A 491 -0.78 17.72 6.22
N ALA A 492 -1.98 17.60 5.65
CA ALA A 492 -3.11 18.45 6.00
C ALA A 492 -3.85 17.88 7.23
N ARG A 493 -4.33 18.79 8.09
CA ARG A 493 -5.24 18.48 9.21
C ARG A 493 -6.69 18.51 8.73
N ASP A 494 -7.57 17.79 9.41
CA ASP A 494 -8.98 17.64 9.03
C ASP A 494 -9.82 18.86 9.48
N LYS A 495 -9.36 20.05 9.06
CA LYS A 495 -9.99 21.34 9.34
C LYS A 495 -10.55 21.95 8.05
N VAL A 496 -11.82 22.31 8.08
CA VAL A 496 -12.49 23.07 7.03
C VAL A 496 -11.76 24.41 6.82
N GLY A 497 -11.55 24.80 5.57
CA GLY A 497 -10.71 25.95 5.19
C GLY A 497 -9.27 25.56 4.89
N THR A 498 -8.53 25.03 5.88
CA THR A 498 -7.10 24.69 5.70
C THR A 498 -6.87 23.66 4.58
N LEU A 499 -7.69 22.62 4.49
CA LEU A 499 -7.63 21.65 3.39
C LEU A 499 -7.93 22.29 2.02
N GLU A 500 -8.86 23.26 1.97
CA GLU A 500 -9.21 23.96 0.72
C GLU A 500 -8.02 24.79 0.23
N GLU A 501 -7.39 25.56 1.12
CA GLU A 501 -6.23 26.40 0.80
C GLU A 501 -5.07 25.57 0.27
N ILE A 502 -4.70 24.49 0.97
CA ILE A 502 -3.65 23.55 0.54
C ILE A 502 -3.95 22.97 -0.85
N LEU A 503 -5.18 22.51 -1.10
CA LEU A 503 -5.56 21.98 -2.41
C LEU A 503 -5.55 23.05 -3.51
N ARG A 504 -5.99 24.28 -3.21
CA ARG A 504 -5.94 25.40 -4.17
C ARG A 504 -4.52 25.78 -4.54
N ASP A 505 -3.59 25.76 -3.59
CA ASP A 505 -2.20 26.13 -3.82
C ASP A 505 -1.41 24.98 -4.48
N ALA A 506 -1.72 23.72 -4.14
CA ALA A 506 -1.23 22.54 -4.87
C ALA A 506 -1.63 22.58 -6.35
N LEU A 507 -2.91 22.83 -6.65
CA LEU A 507 -3.44 22.89 -8.01
C LEU A 507 -2.83 24.01 -8.89
N ARG A 508 -2.13 25.00 -8.31
CA ARG A 508 -1.33 25.97 -9.08
C ARG A 508 0.05 25.43 -9.49
N GLN A 509 0.59 24.50 -8.71
CA GLN A 509 1.98 24.00 -8.83
C GLN A 509 2.08 22.68 -9.59
N VAL A 510 1.08 21.79 -9.45
CA VAL A 510 1.13 20.42 -10.00
C VAL A 510 0.00 20.16 -10.99
N ASP A 511 0.16 19.19 -11.88
CA ASP A 511 -0.83 18.84 -12.91
C ASP A 511 -1.87 17.82 -12.40
N LEU A 512 -1.45 16.94 -11.48
CA LEU A 512 -2.27 15.94 -10.81
C LEU A 512 -2.01 15.96 -9.30
N VAL A 513 -3.07 15.91 -8.49
CA VAL A 513 -2.97 15.80 -7.01
C VAL A 513 -3.39 14.41 -6.55
N ILE A 514 -2.56 13.79 -5.72
CA ILE A 514 -2.87 12.56 -4.98
C ILE A 514 -3.07 12.94 -3.51
N THR A 515 -4.22 12.58 -2.93
CA THR A 515 -4.46 12.70 -1.49
C THR A 515 -4.62 11.31 -0.86
N THR A 516 -4.24 11.13 0.41
CA THR A 516 -4.53 9.87 1.14
C THR A 516 -5.14 10.12 2.50
N GLY A 517 -6.15 9.32 2.85
CA GLY A 517 -7.03 9.61 4.00
C GLY A 517 -8.29 10.36 3.58
N GLY A 518 -9.21 10.62 4.52
CA GLY A 518 -10.33 11.54 4.30
C GLY A 518 -11.39 11.19 3.23
N VAL A 519 -11.49 9.92 2.78
CA VAL A 519 -12.31 9.47 1.63
C VAL A 519 -13.43 8.48 1.93
N SER A 520 -13.65 8.11 3.19
CA SER A 520 -14.58 7.04 3.57
C SER A 520 -16.03 7.53 3.74
N MET A 521 -16.67 7.23 4.88
CA MET A 521 -17.99 7.69 5.33
C MET A 521 -17.95 8.25 6.77
N GLY A 522 -16.76 8.64 7.23
CA GLY A 522 -16.48 9.29 8.50
C GLY A 522 -16.94 10.75 8.54
N GLU A 523 -16.86 11.32 9.73
CA GLU A 523 -17.24 12.72 9.99
C GLU A 523 -16.21 13.72 9.49
N LEU A 524 -14.92 13.35 9.58
CA LEU A 524 -13.77 14.15 9.15
C LEU A 524 -13.34 13.88 7.71
N ASP A 525 -14.13 13.14 6.91
CA ASP A 525 -13.84 12.88 5.49
C ASP A 525 -14.15 14.12 4.62
N LEU A 526 -13.33 15.17 4.79
CA LEU A 526 -13.54 16.50 4.21
C LEU A 526 -13.15 16.60 2.71
N LEU A 527 -12.48 15.60 2.13
CA LEU A 527 -11.99 15.66 0.74
C LEU A 527 -13.15 15.80 -0.25
N LYS A 528 -14.13 14.89 -0.19
CA LYS A 528 -15.25 14.87 -1.14
C LYS A 528 -16.08 16.17 -1.07
N PRO A 529 -16.46 16.68 0.12
CA PRO A 529 -17.14 17.97 0.24
C PRO A 529 -16.29 19.15 -0.25
N THR A 530 -14.98 19.17 0.04
CA THR A 530 -14.09 20.26 -0.39
C THR A 530 -13.97 20.29 -1.92
N ILE A 531 -13.79 19.14 -2.57
CA ILE A 531 -13.73 19.03 -4.03
C ILE A 531 -15.03 19.56 -4.68
N GLU A 532 -16.20 19.09 -4.25
CA GLU A 532 -17.47 19.44 -4.89
C GLU A 532 -17.95 20.87 -4.58
N ARG A 533 -17.80 21.32 -3.33
CA ARG A 533 -18.46 22.54 -2.82
C ARG A 533 -17.53 23.75 -2.86
N SER A 534 -16.27 23.58 -2.48
CA SER A 534 -15.28 24.66 -2.42
C SER A 534 -14.50 24.81 -3.72
N LEU A 535 -13.94 23.72 -4.24
CA LEU A 535 -13.14 23.75 -5.46
C LEU A 535 -14.00 23.79 -6.74
N GLY A 536 -15.29 23.46 -6.64
CA GLY A 536 -16.21 23.41 -7.79
C GLY A 536 -15.94 22.24 -8.74
N GLY A 537 -15.22 21.22 -8.26
CA GLY A 537 -14.88 20.02 -9.02
C GLY A 537 -16.06 19.06 -9.22
N THR A 538 -15.82 18.06 -10.05
CA THR A 538 -16.73 16.96 -10.32
C THR A 538 -16.08 15.65 -9.88
N ILE A 539 -16.69 14.95 -8.93
CA ILE A 539 -16.31 13.58 -8.58
C ILE A 539 -16.99 12.65 -9.59
N HIS A 540 -16.18 11.90 -10.35
CA HIS A 540 -16.67 10.95 -11.36
C HIS A 540 -17.03 9.61 -10.72
N PHE A 541 -16.22 9.17 -9.73
CA PHE A 541 -16.58 8.08 -8.83
C PHE A 541 -15.97 8.27 -7.46
N GLY A 542 -16.63 7.71 -6.44
CA GLY A 542 -16.15 7.74 -5.05
C GLY A 542 -16.07 6.36 -4.36
N ARG A 543 -16.40 5.27 -5.08
CA ARG A 543 -16.40 3.88 -4.61
C ARG A 543 -16.16 2.90 -5.77
N VAL A 544 -15.31 1.89 -5.55
CA VAL A 544 -15.00 0.83 -6.53
C VAL A 544 -15.14 -0.56 -5.92
N ALA A 545 -15.67 -1.51 -6.69
CA ALA A 545 -15.90 -2.91 -6.32
C ALA A 545 -14.60 -3.72 -6.32
N MET A 546 -13.72 -3.45 -5.36
CA MET A 546 -12.40 -4.08 -5.28
C MET A 546 -11.91 -4.30 -3.84
N LYS A 547 -10.85 -5.09 -3.72
CA LYS A 547 -10.10 -5.33 -2.48
C LYS A 547 -8.58 -5.36 -2.73
N PRO A 548 -7.77 -4.64 -1.93
CA PRO A 548 -8.14 -3.43 -1.18
C PRO A 548 -8.54 -2.30 -2.14
N GLY A 549 -8.97 -1.12 -1.66
CA GLY A 549 -9.22 0.04 -2.52
C GLY A 549 -10.66 0.59 -2.59
N LYS A 550 -11.63 -0.02 -1.89
CA LYS A 550 -13.07 0.33 -1.98
C LYS A 550 -13.42 1.84 -1.99
N PRO A 551 -12.87 2.73 -1.15
CA PRO A 551 -13.29 4.14 -1.10
C PRO A 551 -12.48 5.08 -2.02
N THR A 552 -11.71 4.54 -2.97
CA THR A 552 -10.95 5.36 -3.94
C THR A 552 -11.88 6.30 -4.69
N THR A 553 -11.42 7.54 -4.85
CA THR A 553 -12.18 8.62 -5.46
C THR A 553 -11.35 9.26 -6.56
N PHE A 554 -11.99 9.54 -7.70
CA PHE A 554 -11.39 10.24 -8.83
C PHE A 554 -12.28 11.44 -9.20
N ALA A 555 -11.64 12.59 -9.37
CA ALA A 555 -12.31 13.85 -9.62
C ALA A 555 -11.51 14.75 -10.56
N THR A 556 -12.22 15.66 -11.22
CA THR A 556 -11.64 16.76 -11.97
C THR A 556 -12.01 18.10 -11.33
N VAL A 557 -11.07 19.06 -11.32
CA VAL A 557 -11.27 20.41 -10.80
C VAL A 557 -10.98 21.43 -11.89
N PRO A 558 -11.94 22.33 -12.23
CA PRO A 558 -11.69 23.42 -13.16
C PRO A 558 -10.84 24.49 -12.48
N VAL A 559 -9.67 24.78 -13.05
CA VAL A 559 -8.74 25.81 -12.56
C VAL A 559 -8.40 26.79 -13.69
N LYS A 560 -7.73 27.90 -13.35
CA LYS A 560 -7.06 28.72 -14.34
C LYS A 560 -5.58 28.37 -14.37
N ASN A 561 -5.00 28.20 -15.56
CA ASN A 561 -3.55 28.12 -15.72
C ASN A 561 -2.91 29.52 -15.58
N ASN A 562 -1.58 29.61 -15.67
CA ASN A 562 -0.85 30.88 -15.56
C ASN A 562 -1.13 31.85 -16.72
N ALA A 563 -1.61 31.35 -17.87
CA ALA A 563 -2.10 32.16 -18.99
C ALA A 563 -3.55 32.67 -18.79
N GLY A 564 -4.23 32.27 -17.69
CA GLY A 564 -5.60 32.66 -17.36
C GLY A 564 -6.70 31.80 -18.02
N GLU A 565 -6.31 30.82 -18.84
CA GLU A 565 -7.20 29.90 -19.53
C GLU A 565 -7.81 28.89 -18.55
N ARG A 566 -9.05 28.47 -18.78
CA ARG A 566 -9.68 27.41 -17.98
C ARG A 566 -9.17 26.04 -18.42
N VAL A 567 -8.48 25.36 -17.52
CA VAL A 567 -8.03 23.97 -17.70
C VAL A 567 -8.65 23.08 -16.62
N SER A 568 -8.72 21.78 -16.88
CA SER A 568 -9.15 20.79 -15.90
C SER A 568 -7.93 20.08 -15.32
N LYS A 569 -7.84 19.98 -13.99
CA LYS A 569 -6.79 19.21 -13.30
C LYS A 569 -7.38 18.03 -12.54
N VAL A 570 -6.59 16.98 -12.39
CA VAL A 570 -7.02 15.69 -11.83
C VAL A 570 -6.72 15.62 -10.35
N ILE A 571 -7.67 15.09 -9.57
CA ILE A 571 -7.45 14.71 -8.17
C ILE A 571 -7.83 13.24 -7.98
N PHE A 572 -6.89 12.46 -7.45
CA PHE A 572 -7.12 11.13 -6.91
C PHE A 572 -7.07 11.18 -5.39
N SER A 573 -8.15 10.76 -4.73
CA SER A 573 -8.17 10.62 -3.29
C SER A 573 -8.22 9.15 -2.92
N LEU A 574 -7.09 8.65 -2.42
CA LEU A 574 -6.81 7.24 -2.16
C LEU A 574 -7.12 6.86 -0.71
N PRO A 575 -7.40 5.59 -0.40
CA PRO A 575 -7.72 5.16 0.96
C PRO A 575 -6.50 5.26 1.87
N GLY A 576 -6.66 5.80 3.08
CA GLY A 576 -5.56 5.96 4.05
C GLY A 576 -4.90 4.65 4.54
N ASN A 577 -5.47 3.49 4.24
CA ASN A 577 -4.87 2.18 4.52
C ASN A 577 -3.69 1.91 3.57
N PRO A 578 -2.44 1.71 4.04
CA PRO A 578 -1.26 1.75 3.17
C PRO A 578 -1.21 0.75 2.02
N ALA A 579 -1.64 -0.50 2.23
CA ALA A 579 -1.70 -1.47 1.14
C ALA A 579 -2.83 -1.18 0.13
N SER A 580 -3.78 -0.30 0.48
CA SER A 580 -4.79 0.21 -0.44
C SER A 580 -4.24 1.36 -1.27
N ALA A 581 -3.54 2.31 -0.64
CA ALA A 581 -2.94 3.46 -1.31
C ALA A 581 -2.02 3.01 -2.46
N LEU A 582 -1.06 2.11 -2.19
CA LEU A 582 -0.12 1.68 -3.23
C LEU A 582 -0.76 0.85 -4.36
N VAL A 583 -1.79 0.04 -4.06
CA VAL A 583 -2.56 -0.69 -5.09
C VAL A 583 -3.34 0.27 -5.99
N THR A 584 -4.01 1.24 -5.37
CA THR A 584 -4.89 2.18 -6.09
C THR A 584 -4.10 3.22 -6.85
N PHE A 585 -2.87 3.54 -6.42
CA PHE A 585 -1.88 4.24 -7.24
C PHE A 585 -1.60 3.49 -8.55
N HIS A 586 -1.10 2.25 -8.47
CA HIS A 586 -0.75 1.46 -9.65
C HIS A 586 -1.95 1.12 -10.56
N LEU A 587 -3.14 0.95 -9.98
CA LEU A 587 -4.34 0.58 -10.73
C LEU A 587 -5.11 1.76 -11.33
N PHE A 588 -4.98 2.99 -10.80
CA PHE A 588 -5.80 4.14 -11.25
C PHE A 588 -5.00 5.40 -11.53
N VAL A 589 -4.08 5.77 -10.63
CA VAL A 589 -3.27 6.99 -10.81
C VAL A 589 -2.27 6.81 -11.94
N LEU A 590 -1.57 5.68 -11.97
CA LEU A 590 -0.54 5.40 -12.97
C LEU A 590 -1.10 5.34 -14.41
N PRO A 591 -2.26 4.70 -14.70
CA PRO A 591 -2.98 4.87 -15.96
C PRO A 591 -3.20 6.34 -16.38
N SER A 592 -3.65 7.19 -15.45
CA SER A 592 -3.86 8.62 -15.72
C SER A 592 -2.55 9.33 -16.06
N LEU A 593 -1.47 9.02 -15.34
CA LEU A 593 -0.14 9.57 -15.60
C LEU A 593 0.44 9.10 -16.95
N TYR A 594 0.22 7.83 -17.32
CA TYR A 594 0.59 7.27 -18.63
C TYR A 594 -0.11 8.01 -19.77
N GLN A 595 -1.43 8.20 -19.66
CA GLN A 595 -2.22 8.95 -20.65
C GLN A 595 -1.73 10.41 -20.79
N MET A 596 -1.49 11.11 -19.67
CA MET A 596 -0.94 12.47 -19.67
C MET A 596 0.49 12.55 -20.23
N SER A 597 1.20 11.42 -20.30
CA SER A 597 2.56 11.30 -20.86
C SER A 597 2.58 10.70 -22.27
N GLY A 598 1.43 10.42 -22.87
CA GLY A 598 1.30 9.81 -24.20
C GLY A 598 1.65 8.31 -24.27
N ILE A 599 1.85 7.64 -23.14
CA ILE A 599 2.13 6.19 -23.08
C ILE A 599 0.86 5.41 -23.44
N SER A 600 0.97 4.51 -24.43
CA SER A 600 -0.15 3.70 -24.92
C SER A 600 0.24 2.21 -25.00
N PRO A 601 -0.61 1.28 -24.51
CA PRO A 601 -1.85 1.54 -23.78
C PRO A 601 -1.58 2.08 -22.36
N PRO A 602 -2.46 2.93 -21.79
CA PRO A 602 -2.25 3.57 -20.48
C PRO A 602 -2.55 2.60 -19.32
N ARG A 603 -1.83 1.49 -19.22
CA ARG A 603 -1.96 0.49 -18.15
C ARG A 603 -0.65 -0.25 -17.88
N LEU A 604 -0.51 -0.82 -16.69
CA LEU A 604 0.58 -1.74 -16.39
C LEU A 604 0.56 -2.96 -17.33
N PRO A 605 1.73 -3.54 -17.66
CA PRO A 605 1.81 -4.82 -18.34
C PRO A 605 1.04 -5.90 -17.57
N GLN A 606 0.15 -6.58 -18.28
CA GLN A 606 -0.65 -7.69 -17.76
C GLN A 606 -0.12 -8.99 -18.36
N VAL A 607 0.24 -9.95 -17.50
CA VAL A 607 0.82 -11.23 -17.92
C VAL A 607 0.16 -12.41 -17.20
N PRO A 608 -0.05 -13.55 -17.88
CA PRO A 608 -0.53 -14.77 -17.24
C PRO A 608 0.60 -15.39 -16.40
N VAL A 609 0.28 -15.73 -15.15
CA VAL A 609 1.22 -16.36 -14.20
C VAL A 609 0.60 -17.60 -13.56
N VAL A 610 1.44 -18.55 -13.18
CA VAL A 610 1.04 -19.79 -12.52
C VAL A 610 1.12 -19.63 -11.00
N LEU A 611 0.06 -19.99 -10.26
CA LEU A 611 0.05 -19.91 -8.80
C LEU A 611 0.98 -20.96 -8.17
N ALA A 612 1.97 -20.52 -7.38
CA ALA A 612 2.95 -21.40 -6.72
C ALA A 612 2.36 -22.24 -5.56
N HIS A 613 1.22 -21.80 -5.01
CA HIS A 613 0.48 -22.42 -3.92
C HIS A 613 -1.02 -22.05 -4.04
N ASP A 614 -1.88 -22.58 -3.15
CA ASP A 614 -3.30 -22.23 -3.12
C ASP A 614 -3.53 -20.78 -2.63
N PHE A 615 -4.55 -20.10 -3.18
CA PHE A 615 -4.95 -18.74 -2.80
C PHE A 615 -6.43 -18.69 -2.40
N PRO A 616 -6.78 -18.21 -1.19
CA PRO A 616 -8.17 -17.98 -0.81
C PRO A 616 -8.75 -16.78 -1.57
N LEU A 617 -9.98 -16.93 -2.08
CA LEU A 617 -10.72 -15.83 -2.73
C LEU A 617 -11.56 -15.02 -1.73
N ASP A 618 -11.89 -13.79 -2.10
CA ASP A 618 -12.92 -13.00 -1.42
C ASP A 618 -14.29 -13.33 -2.02
N LYS A 619 -15.27 -13.62 -1.16
CA LYS A 619 -16.60 -14.07 -1.62
C LYS A 619 -17.38 -13.04 -2.44
N ALA A 620 -17.06 -11.74 -2.30
CA ALA A 620 -17.93 -10.66 -2.77
C ALA A 620 -17.27 -9.63 -3.70
N ARG A 621 -15.93 -9.60 -3.80
CA ARG A 621 -15.21 -8.60 -4.62
C ARG A 621 -13.95 -9.20 -5.24
N PRO A 622 -13.54 -8.77 -6.45
CA PRO A 622 -12.23 -9.09 -6.98
C PRO A 622 -11.14 -8.54 -6.07
N GLU A 623 -10.05 -9.30 -5.92
CA GLU A 623 -8.90 -8.95 -5.08
C GLU A 623 -7.65 -8.71 -5.93
N TYR A 624 -7.04 -7.54 -5.77
CA TYR A 624 -5.73 -7.21 -6.29
C TYR A 624 -4.70 -7.62 -5.25
N HIS A 625 -4.21 -8.85 -5.39
CA HIS A 625 -3.41 -9.55 -4.39
C HIS A 625 -1.93 -9.24 -4.58
N ARG A 626 -1.23 -8.76 -3.55
CA ARG A 626 0.21 -8.44 -3.64
C ARG A 626 1.01 -9.74 -3.72
N ALA A 627 1.78 -9.88 -4.79
CA ALA A 627 2.56 -11.08 -5.05
C ALA A 627 3.99 -10.75 -5.47
N ILE A 628 4.85 -11.76 -5.36
CA ILE A 628 6.16 -11.83 -6.00
C ILE A 628 5.99 -12.75 -7.21
N VAL A 629 6.17 -12.20 -8.40
CA VAL A 629 6.27 -12.96 -9.65
C VAL A 629 7.74 -13.17 -9.97
N SER A 630 8.12 -14.43 -10.14
CA SER A 630 9.47 -14.86 -10.52
C SER A 630 9.46 -15.70 -11.80
N VAL A 631 10.58 -15.67 -12.53
CA VAL A 631 10.84 -16.59 -13.64
C VAL A 631 11.46 -17.85 -13.06
N GLY A 632 10.79 -18.99 -13.24
CA GLY A 632 11.32 -20.31 -12.90
C GLY A 632 12.42 -20.77 -13.85
N ASN A 633 13.14 -21.84 -13.48
CA ASN A 633 14.20 -22.41 -14.34
C ASN A 633 13.67 -22.99 -15.67
N ASP A 634 12.37 -23.25 -15.75
CA ASP A 634 11.62 -23.67 -16.94
C ASP A 634 11.13 -22.48 -17.80
N GLY A 635 11.47 -21.24 -17.42
CA GLY A 635 11.00 -20.00 -18.06
C GLY A 635 9.57 -19.61 -17.69
N VAL A 636 8.88 -20.37 -16.83
CA VAL A 636 7.48 -20.09 -16.48
C VAL A 636 7.40 -18.99 -15.42
N LEU A 637 6.47 -18.04 -15.60
CA LEU A 637 6.17 -17.04 -14.58
C LEU A 637 5.36 -17.66 -13.44
N SER A 638 5.98 -17.74 -12.27
CA SER A 638 5.43 -18.30 -11.04
C SER A 638 5.08 -17.17 -10.05
N ALA A 639 3.92 -17.25 -9.40
CA ALA A 639 3.42 -16.24 -8.48
C ALA A 639 3.27 -16.76 -7.05
N THR A 640 3.93 -16.09 -6.11
CA THR A 640 3.88 -16.37 -4.66
C THR A 640 3.29 -15.18 -3.89
N SER A 641 2.42 -15.44 -2.91
CA SER A 641 1.83 -14.39 -2.08
C SER A 641 2.86 -13.70 -1.16
N THR A 642 2.71 -12.40 -0.93
CA THR A 642 3.45 -11.70 0.16
C THR A 642 2.91 -12.00 1.57
N GLY A 643 1.97 -12.95 1.68
CA GLY A 643 1.39 -13.40 2.95
C GLY A 643 0.09 -12.70 3.29
N GLY A 644 -0.03 -12.15 4.51
CA GLY A 644 -1.31 -11.65 5.02
C GLY A 644 -1.79 -10.35 4.35
N GLN A 645 -2.84 -10.44 3.53
CA GLN A 645 -3.35 -9.35 2.68
C GLN A 645 -4.29 -8.32 3.36
N ARG A 646 -4.14 -8.06 4.67
CA ARG A 646 -4.96 -7.02 5.32
C ARG A 646 -4.57 -5.63 4.80
N SER A 647 -5.55 -4.79 4.46
CA SER A 647 -5.33 -3.46 3.84
C SER A 647 -4.45 -2.50 4.66
N SER A 648 -4.43 -2.66 5.99
CA SER A 648 -3.58 -1.90 6.91
C SER A 648 -2.16 -2.48 7.10
N ARG A 649 -1.87 -3.68 6.58
CA ARG A 649 -0.58 -4.36 6.82
C ARG A 649 0.47 -3.90 5.80
N VAL A 650 1.18 -2.82 6.14
CA VAL A 650 2.32 -2.27 5.39
C VAL A 650 3.31 -3.35 4.94
N GLY A 651 3.62 -4.31 5.81
CA GLY A 651 4.55 -5.40 5.50
C GLY A 651 4.17 -6.30 4.32
N SER A 652 2.90 -6.28 3.86
CA SER A 652 2.48 -7.00 2.63
C SER A 652 2.98 -6.35 1.33
N LEU A 653 3.54 -5.14 1.41
CA LEU A 653 4.16 -4.43 0.29
C LEU A 653 5.62 -4.82 0.07
N LYS A 654 6.30 -5.39 1.08
CA LYS A 654 7.74 -5.68 1.01
C LYS A 654 8.03 -6.68 -0.12
N GLY A 655 8.73 -6.22 -1.15
CA GLY A 655 9.19 -7.04 -2.27
C GLY A 655 8.11 -7.48 -3.26
N ALA A 656 6.87 -6.97 -3.14
CA ALA A 656 5.84 -7.19 -4.15
C ALA A 656 6.25 -6.51 -5.46
N ASN A 657 6.29 -7.26 -6.56
CA ASN A 657 6.50 -6.72 -7.91
C ASN A 657 5.27 -6.91 -8.82
N ALA A 658 4.19 -7.53 -8.32
CA ALA A 658 2.96 -7.70 -9.09
C ALA A 658 1.67 -7.67 -8.24
N LEU A 659 0.55 -7.40 -8.90
CA LEU A 659 -0.81 -7.54 -8.38
C LEU A 659 -1.53 -8.64 -9.16
N LEU A 660 -1.83 -9.77 -8.51
CA LEU A 660 -2.68 -10.81 -9.11
C LEU A 660 -4.12 -10.32 -9.18
N CYS A 661 -4.77 -10.46 -10.33
CA CYS A 661 -6.15 -10.11 -10.58
C CYS A 661 -7.05 -11.29 -10.19
N MET A 662 -7.33 -11.43 -8.89
CA MET A 662 -8.09 -12.56 -8.36
C MET A 662 -9.60 -12.31 -8.52
N PRO A 663 -10.37 -13.25 -9.07
CA PRO A 663 -11.83 -13.14 -9.15
C PRO A 663 -12.47 -13.21 -7.75
N SER A 664 -13.73 -12.79 -7.65
CA SER A 664 -14.56 -13.07 -6.47
C SER A 664 -15.12 -14.49 -6.53
N GLY A 665 -15.10 -15.23 -5.42
CA GLY A 665 -15.67 -16.57 -5.37
C GLY A 665 -15.63 -17.21 -3.98
N PRO A 666 -16.41 -18.29 -3.74
CA PRO A 666 -16.37 -19.04 -2.50
C PRO A 666 -15.17 -19.99 -2.40
N GLU A 667 -14.72 -20.55 -3.53
CA GLU A 667 -13.66 -21.55 -3.60
C GLU A 667 -12.26 -20.91 -3.75
N PRO A 668 -11.20 -21.49 -3.16
CA PRO A 668 -9.83 -21.05 -3.38
C PRO A 668 -9.33 -21.43 -4.78
N LEU A 669 -8.49 -20.59 -5.39
CA LEU A 669 -7.72 -21.00 -6.57
C LEU A 669 -6.57 -21.90 -6.13
N ARG A 670 -6.41 -23.03 -6.83
CA ARG A 670 -5.40 -24.04 -6.50
C ARG A 670 -4.05 -23.72 -7.10
N LYS A 671 -2.98 -24.25 -6.48
CA LYS A 671 -1.64 -24.32 -7.07
C LYS A 671 -1.72 -24.82 -8.52
N GLY A 672 -0.96 -24.21 -9.42
CA GLY A 672 -0.93 -24.57 -10.84
C GLY A 672 -2.01 -23.88 -11.69
N ALA A 673 -3.02 -23.23 -11.09
CA ALA A 673 -3.96 -22.40 -11.83
C ALA A 673 -3.24 -21.19 -12.45
N LYS A 674 -3.70 -20.76 -13.64
CA LYS A 674 -3.24 -19.54 -14.30
C LYS A 674 -4.14 -18.36 -13.90
N VAL A 675 -3.52 -17.24 -13.57
CA VAL A 675 -4.20 -15.96 -13.29
C VAL A 675 -3.47 -14.82 -13.98
N GLU A 676 -4.16 -13.71 -14.23
CA GLU A 676 -3.52 -12.49 -14.73
C GLU A 676 -2.82 -11.72 -13.60
N ALA A 677 -1.63 -11.21 -13.88
CA ALA A 677 -0.85 -10.37 -12.98
C ALA A 677 -0.51 -9.02 -13.64
N LEU A 678 -0.77 -7.92 -12.94
CA LEU A 678 -0.28 -6.60 -13.31
C LEU A 678 1.13 -6.42 -12.73
N LEU A 679 2.14 -6.23 -13.58
CA LEU A 679 3.52 -6.03 -13.14
C LEU A 679 3.73 -4.59 -12.67
N MET A 680 4.08 -4.41 -11.40
CA MET A 680 4.40 -3.11 -10.79
C MET A 680 5.90 -2.77 -10.86
N GLY A 681 6.75 -3.71 -11.27
CA GLY A 681 8.19 -3.54 -11.36
C GLY A 681 8.87 -4.80 -11.90
N ASN A 682 10.20 -4.81 -11.89
CA ASN A 682 11.00 -5.83 -12.57
C ASN A 682 10.70 -7.27 -12.09
N LEU A 683 10.71 -8.20 -13.05
CA LEU A 683 10.67 -9.63 -12.80
C LEU A 683 11.94 -10.08 -12.05
N ARG A 684 11.82 -11.13 -11.25
CA ARG A 684 12.93 -11.71 -10.49
C ARG A 684 13.21 -13.11 -11.01
N THR A 685 14.47 -13.45 -11.27
CA THR A 685 14.85 -14.85 -11.52
C THR A 685 14.90 -15.61 -10.20
N GLU A 686 14.41 -16.85 -10.15
CA GLU A 686 14.63 -17.71 -8.98
C GLU A 686 16.13 -18.00 -8.81
N ARG A 687 16.66 -17.84 -7.59
CA ARG A 687 18.03 -18.27 -7.29
C ARG A 687 18.08 -19.80 -7.32
N ARG A 688 19.07 -20.39 -7.98
CA ARG A 688 19.39 -21.83 -7.88
C ARG A 688 19.57 -22.22 -6.41
N ILE A 689 18.59 -22.91 -5.84
CA ILE A 689 18.72 -23.65 -4.57
C ILE A 689 19.03 -25.09 -4.96
N GLY A 690 20.17 -25.61 -4.50
CA GLY A 690 20.56 -27.00 -4.74
C GLY A 690 19.49 -27.99 -4.24
N SER A 691 19.16 -28.99 -5.05
CA SER A 691 18.04 -29.88 -4.79
C SER A 691 18.25 -30.76 -3.55
N VAL A 692 17.37 -30.65 -2.56
CA VAL A 692 17.18 -31.67 -1.53
C VAL A 692 15.90 -32.43 -1.85
N ARG A 693 16.02 -33.75 -2.11
CA ARG A 693 14.89 -34.62 -2.50
C ARG A 693 13.80 -34.63 -1.42
N GLN A 694 12.64 -34.05 -1.70
CA GLN A 694 11.42 -34.32 -0.93
C GLN A 694 10.87 -35.69 -1.33
N ARG A 695 10.72 -36.61 -0.37
CA ARG A 695 9.88 -37.81 -0.57
C ARG A 695 8.42 -37.37 -0.48
N GLY A 696 7.61 -37.74 -1.46
CA GLY A 696 6.21 -37.36 -1.53
C GLY A 696 5.34 -38.05 -0.47
N ALA A 697 4.30 -37.36 -0.02
CA ALA A 697 3.22 -37.96 0.77
C ALA A 697 2.04 -38.27 -0.18
N THR A 698 1.67 -39.54 -0.29
CA THR A 698 0.44 -39.96 -0.97
C THR A 698 -0.79 -39.72 -0.08
N PRO A 699 -1.96 -39.38 -0.66
CA PRO A 699 -3.18 -39.17 0.12
C PRO A 699 -3.75 -40.50 0.61
N VAL A 700 -4.38 -40.47 1.79
CA VAL A 700 -5.21 -41.57 2.30
C VAL A 700 -6.60 -41.44 1.69
N ASP A 701 -7.05 -42.46 1.00
CA ASP A 701 -8.45 -42.63 0.61
C ASP A 701 -8.93 -44.02 1.06
N THR A 702 -10.21 -44.11 1.42
CA THR A 702 -10.79 -45.31 2.06
C THR A 702 -11.47 -46.20 1.03
N ASP A 703 -11.04 -47.46 0.88
CA ASP A 703 -11.95 -48.61 1.10
C ASP A 703 -11.31 -50.01 1.05
N SER A 704 -12.10 -50.97 1.50
CA SER A 704 -11.81 -52.34 1.96
C SER A 704 -11.17 -53.38 1.00
N ASN A 705 -10.43 -54.29 1.64
CA ASN A 705 -10.32 -55.75 1.40
C ASN A 705 -9.70 -56.31 0.10
N ALA A 706 -8.46 -56.81 0.22
CA ALA A 706 -8.13 -58.23 -0.04
C ALA A 706 -6.83 -58.66 0.67
N THR A 707 -6.84 -59.87 1.26
CA THR A 707 -5.74 -60.51 2.02
C THR A 707 -4.55 -60.96 1.17
N TYR A 708 -3.32 -60.87 1.69
CA TYR A 708 -2.53 -62.05 2.17
C TYR A 708 -1.28 -61.62 2.97
N GLN A 709 -0.97 -62.34 4.05
CA GLN A 709 0.28 -62.24 4.84
C GLN A 709 1.39 -63.09 4.16
N VAL A 710 2.70 -63.11 4.48
CA VAL A 710 3.45 -62.91 5.74
C VAL A 710 4.90 -62.50 5.41
N ALA A 711 5.49 -61.55 6.16
CA ALA A 711 6.91 -61.58 6.58
C ALA A 711 7.13 -60.55 7.72
N HIS A 712 7.53 -61.00 8.91
CA HIS A 712 7.83 -60.13 10.04
C HIS A 712 9.28 -59.62 10.00
N ALA A 713 9.47 -58.34 10.34
CA ALA A 713 10.63 -57.86 11.07
C ALA A 713 10.15 -56.82 12.11
N HIS A 714 10.66 -56.93 13.35
CA HIS A 714 10.31 -56.05 14.48
C HIS A 714 11.24 -54.83 14.54
N GLY A 715 10.77 -53.75 15.21
CA GLY A 715 11.61 -52.72 15.85
C GLY A 715 12.45 -51.83 14.92
N ASP A 716 12.67 -50.54 15.16
CA ASP A 716 12.49 -49.75 16.39
C ASP A 716 12.08 -48.30 16.09
N ALA A 717 11.67 -47.58 17.13
CA ALA A 717 11.35 -46.15 17.04
C ALA A 717 12.62 -45.28 17.08
N ALA A 718 12.68 -44.26 16.22
CA ALA A 718 13.78 -43.29 16.22
C ALA A 718 13.77 -42.38 17.48
N PRO A 719 14.95 -42.02 18.04
CA PRO A 719 15.03 -41.26 19.29
C PRO A 719 14.73 -39.76 19.16
N GLU A 720 14.21 -39.14 20.22
CA GLU A 720 13.98 -37.69 20.29
C GLU A 720 15.27 -36.88 20.55
N GLU A 721 15.67 -36.00 19.63
CA GLU A 721 16.75 -35.02 19.88
C GLU A 721 16.32 -33.95 20.90
N ARG A 722 16.99 -33.94 22.06
CA ARG A 722 16.77 -32.97 23.15
C ARG A 722 17.69 -31.76 23.01
N VAL A 723 17.12 -30.58 23.27
CA VAL A 723 17.80 -29.27 23.15
C VAL A 723 17.86 -28.56 24.49
N THR A 724 19.02 -27.97 24.81
CA THR A 724 19.21 -27.06 25.96
C THR A 724 19.94 -25.78 25.55
N GLY A 725 19.64 -24.66 26.23
CA GLY A 725 20.34 -23.38 26.02
C GLY A 725 20.08 -22.33 27.09
N VAL A 726 20.92 -21.28 27.10
CA VAL A 726 20.87 -20.14 28.04
C VAL A 726 20.54 -18.85 27.28
N VAL A 727 19.66 -18.01 27.84
CA VAL A 727 19.30 -16.69 27.30
C VAL A 727 19.50 -15.60 28.36
N ALA A 728 20.23 -14.54 28.00
CA ALA A 728 20.33 -13.31 28.77
C ALA A 728 19.55 -12.17 28.10
N VAL A 729 18.84 -11.36 28.91
CA VAL A 729 18.01 -10.25 28.43
C VAL A 729 18.51 -8.91 28.99
N THR A 730 19.09 -8.10 28.11
CA THR A 730 19.50 -6.72 28.39
C THR A 730 18.53 -5.70 27.79
N ARG A 731 18.40 -4.53 28.41
CA ARG A 731 17.63 -3.39 27.84
C ARG A 731 18.31 -2.71 26.65
N ILE A 732 19.54 -3.11 26.34
CA ILE A 732 20.29 -2.71 25.15
C ILE A 732 20.28 -3.93 24.22
N CYS A 733 19.78 -3.71 23.00
CA CYS A 733 19.61 -4.61 21.85
C CYS A 733 19.92 -6.11 21.99
N GLY A 734 18.90 -6.95 21.74
CA GLY A 734 19.07 -8.35 21.33
C GLY A 734 18.97 -9.39 22.45
N LEU A 735 18.43 -10.57 22.10
CA LEU A 735 18.49 -11.77 22.93
C LEU A 735 19.87 -12.41 22.72
N ALA A 736 20.71 -12.44 23.76
CA ALA A 736 21.99 -13.16 23.70
C ALA A 736 21.75 -14.64 24.05
N LEU A 737 21.84 -15.52 23.04
CA LEU A 737 21.78 -16.97 23.18
C LEU A 737 23.20 -17.53 23.33
N HIS A 738 23.51 -18.08 24.50
CA HIS A 738 24.84 -18.59 24.81
C HIS A 738 24.82 -20.12 24.88
N ARG A 739 25.28 -20.76 23.80
CA ARG A 739 25.43 -22.22 23.60
C ARG A 739 24.10 -22.99 23.49
N ILE A 740 23.94 -23.72 22.39
CA ILE A 740 22.90 -24.74 22.21
C ILE A 740 23.60 -26.09 22.14
N GLN A 741 23.16 -27.06 22.96
CA GLN A 741 23.62 -28.45 22.84
C GLN A 741 22.49 -29.32 22.29
N LEU A 742 22.84 -30.13 21.29
CA LEU A 742 22.02 -31.20 20.73
C LEU A 742 22.67 -32.52 21.14
N GLY A 743 21.93 -33.38 21.84
CA GLY A 743 22.41 -34.70 22.26
C GLY A 743 21.92 -35.80 21.33
N ARG A 744 22.85 -36.63 20.83
CA ARG A 744 22.56 -37.97 20.31
C ARG A 744 23.21 -39.00 21.21
N GLU A 745 22.44 -39.97 21.67
CA GLU A 745 22.99 -41.22 22.19
C GLU A 745 23.33 -42.10 20.97
N HIS A 746 24.57 -42.59 20.92
CA HIS A 746 25.09 -43.41 19.83
C HIS A 746 25.35 -44.82 20.37
N ASP A 747 24.50 -45.76 19.98
CA ASP A 747 24.89 -47.17 19.88
C ASP A 747 25.26 -47.43 18.42
N GLY A 748 26.39 -48.08 18.18
CA GLY A 748 27.01 -48.16 16.86
C GLY A 748 26.90 -49.52 16.20
N HIS A 749 26.97 -49.53 14.86
CA HIS A 749 27.66 -50.56 14.08
C HIS A 749 28.08 -49.97 12.71
N ASP A 750 29.20 -50.47 12.20
CA ASP A 750 29.62 -50.28 10.81
C ASP A 750 28.68 -51.05 9.86
N ASP A 751 28.53 -50.56 8.63
CA ASP A 751 28.94 -51.34 7.45
C ASP A 751 28.86 -50.49 6.18
N ALA A 752 29.83 -50.71 5.28
CA ALA A 752 29.92 -50.06 3.98
C ALA A 752 29.47 -51.02 2.86
N VAL A 753 28.79 -50.50 1.83
CA VAL A 753 28.66 -51.18 0.53
C VAL A 753 28.70 -50.16 -0.60
N ASP A 754 29.52 -50.45 -1.61
CA ASP A 754 29.67 -49.74 -2.89
C ASP A 754 28.41 -49.85 -3.79
N GLY A 755 28.43 -49.25 -4.99
CA GLY A 755 27.48 -49.61 -6.06
C GLY A 755 27.01 -48.49 -6.98
N ASP A 756 27.94 -47.88 -7.71
CA ASP A 756 27.97 -47.71 -9.18
C ASP A 756 26.72 -47.33 -10.03
N ASP A 757 27.06 -46.50 -11.03
CA ASP A 757 26.54 -46.44 -12.41
C ASP A 757 25.15 -45.84 -12.75
N LEU A 758 25.18 -44.51 -12.88
CA LEU A 758 25.17 -43.80 -14.18
C LEU A 758 24.75 -44.55 -15.47
N ALA A 759 23.82 -43.92 -16.21
CA ALA A 759 23.66 -43.90 -17.69
C ALA A 759 22.45 -42.95 -17.98
N GLU A 760 22.33 -42.19 -19.06
CA GLU A 760 23.13 -41.95 -20.28
C GLU A 760 22.65 -40.59 -20.85
N ASP A 761 23.54 -39.67 -21.25
CA ASP A 761 23.92 -39.33 -22.65
C ASP A 761 22.92 -38.41 -23.41
N ASP A 762 23.32 -37.65 -24.43
CA ASP A 762 24.60 -37.64 -25.16
C ASP A 762 25.02 -36.24 -25.64
N GLY A 763 26.30 -36.10 -26.01
CA GLY A 763 26.87 -34.97 -26.71
C GLY A 763 27.93 -35.44 -27.72
N ASP A 764 27.57 -35.42 -29.00
CA ASP A 764 28.26 -36.09 -30.12
C ASP A 764 29.81 -35.93 -30.18
N GLN A 765 30.51 -37.08 -30.22
CA GLN A 765 31.40 -37.55 -31.31
C GLN A 765 32.60 -36.66 -31.82
N VAL A 766 33.79 -37.18 -32.18
CA VAL A 766 34.38 -38.54 -32.14
C VAL A 766 35.93 -38.52 -32.36
N LEU A 767 36.65 -39.44 -31.68
CA LEU A 767 37.98 -40.06 -31.95
C LEU A 767 39.28 -39.25 -32.24
N GLY A 768 40.36 -39.56 -31.48
CA GLY A 768 41.76 -39.19 -31.81
C GLY A 768 42.84 -39.52 -30.74
N ARG A 769 43.12 -40.81 -30.45
CA ARG A 769 44.13 -41.32 -29.47
C ARG A 769 45.55 -41.49 -30.08
N PRO A 770 46.63 -41.86 -29.33
CA PRO A 770 47.10 -41.44 -27.98
C PRO A 770 48.66 -41.30 -27.84
N ASN A 771 49.16 -41.18 -26.59
CA ASN A 771 50.55 -41.39 -26.08
C ASN A 771 51.61 -40.29 -26.36
N HIS A 772 52.28 -39.68 -25.37
CA HIS A 772 53.13 -40.39 -24.38
C HIS A 772 53.60 -39.54 -23.16
N ARG A 773 53.75 -40.22 -22.00
CA ARG A 773 54.79 -40.08 -20.94
C ARG A 773 54.83 -38.90 -19.93
N LYS A 774 54.56 -39.32 -18.68
CA LYS A 774 55.26 -39.06 -17.38
C LYS A 774 54.77 -37.92 -16.45
N PRO A 775 54.24 -38.27 -15.26
CA PRO A 775 54.12 -37.40 -14.08
C PRO A 775 55.28 -37.61 -13.09
N TYR A 776 55.50 -36.65 -12.18
CA TYR A 776 56.36 -36.81 -11.00
C TYR A 776 55.83 -36.01 -9.78
N THR A 777 55.46 -36.74 -8.70
CA THR A 777 55.77 -36.49 -7.26
C THR A 777 55.33 -35.17 -6.57
N HIS A 778 54.95 -35.07 -5.29
CA HIS A 778 54.87 -35.94 -4.08
C HIS A 778 54.10 -35.14 -2.97
N ARG A 779 53.72 -35.58 -1.75
CA ARG A 779 53.83 -36.84 -0.94
C ARG A 779 52.69 -36.86 0.13
N ASN A 780 52.58 -37.95 0.91
CA ASN A 780 51.71 -38.05 2.10
C ASN A 780 52.49 -37.88 3.44
N ALA A 781 51.79 -37.38 4.47
CA ALA A 781 51.87 -37.63 5.93
C ALA A 781 53.20 -37.49 6.74
N GLN A 782 53.16 -36.82 7.92
CA GLN A 782 53.27 -37.43 9.28
C GLN A 782 53.53 -36.43 10.46
N VAL A 783 52.74 -36.60 11.56
CA VAL A 783 53.13 -36.64 13.01
C VAL A 783 53.54 -35.36 13.81
N CYS A 784 53.12 -35.37 15.10
CA CYS A 784 53.22 -34.40 16.23
C CYS A 784 54.64 -34.38 16.92
N PRO A 785 54.93 -33.90 18.19
CA PRO A 785 54.08 -33.46 19.34
C PRO A 785 54.63 -32.35 20.31
N SER A 786 54.04 -32.27 21.52
CA SER A 786 54.41 -31.53 22.77
C SER A 786 54.01 -30.05 22.81
N VAL A 787 53.48 -29.48 23.90
CA VAL A 787 53.75 -29.59 25.35
C VAL A 787 52.39 -29.54 26.11
N TRP A 788 52.10 -30.19 27.25
CA TRP A 788 52.88 -31.03 28.20
C TRP A 788 51.99 -32.16 28.80
N ARG A 789 52.11 -32.50 30.10
CA ARG A 789 51.19 -33.33 30.92
C ARG A 789 51.16 -32.84 32.37
N ASP A 790 50.10 -33.19 33.10
CA ASP A 790 50.05 -33.86 34.43
C ASP A 790 48.63 -33.64 35.02
N GLY A 791 47.94 -34.60 35.67
CA GLY A 791 48.16 -36.03 35.90
C GLY A 791 47.13 -36.58 36.91
N PHE A 792 46.77 -37.87 36.81
CA PHE A 792 46.00 -38.69 37.80
C PHE A 792 44.51 -38.30 38.02
N GLU A 793 43.52 -39.19 37.86
CA GLU A 793 43.10 -40.33 38.74
C GLU A 793 42.54 -39.83 40.10
N GLU A 794 41.50 -40.39 40.71
CA GLU A 794 40.58 -41.50 40.41
C GLU A 794 39.28 -41.31 41.25
N GLY A 795 38.31 -42.23 41.14
CA GLY A 795 37.37 -42.50 42.25
C GLY A 795 35.97 -41.88 42.15
N ALA A 796 34.96 -42.75 42.12
CA ALA A 796 33.59 -42.39 42.45
C ALA A 796 33.41 -42.28 43.97
N ASP A 797 32.50 -41.42 44.41
CA ASP A 797 31.34 -41.84 45.22
C ASP A 797 30.38 -40.66 45.46
N LEU A 798 29.07 -40.94 45.37
CA LEU A 798 28.05 -40.06 45.91
C LEU A 798 27.86 -40.42 47.39
N GLU A 799 27.94 -39.45 48.31
CA GLU A 799 26.82 -39.19 49.23
C GLU A 799 26.95 -37.90 50.07
N ASN A 800 25.79 -37.30 50.31
CA ASN A 800 25.40 -36.40 51.40
C ASN A 800 26.17 -35.09 51.73
N GLN A 801 25.52 -33.98 51.38
CA GLN A 801 25.12 -32.84 52.25
C GLN A 801 26.10 -32.43 53.38
N THR A 802 26.51 -31.15 53.55
CA THR A 802 25.59 -30.01 53.74
C THR A 802 26.33 -28.65 53.66
N ARG A 803 25.72 -27.66 52.98
CA ARG A 803 25.90 -26.18 53.07
C ARG A 803 27.23 -25.59 53.60
N SER A 804 27.90 -24.81 52.74
CA SER A 804 28.22 -23.39 53.04
C SER A 804 28.29 -22.55 51.76
N MET A 805 28.15 -21.23 51.88
CA MET A 805 27.98 -20.30 50.76
C MET A 805 29.29 -19.81 50.14
N ALA A 806 29.37 -19.80 48.82
CA ALA A 806 30.07 -18.78 48.04
C ALA A 806 29.45 -18.68 46.64
N SER A 807 29.17 -17.47 46.17
CA SER A 807 28.62 -17.26 44.82
C SER A 807 29.69 -17.54 43.76
N ALA A 808 29.38 -18.39 42.78
CA ALA A 808 30.11 -18.42 41.53
C ALA A 808 29.83 -17.11 40.76
N SER A 809 30.64 -16.08 41.03
CA SER A 809 30.63 -14.81 40.32
C SER A 809 30.87 -15.06 38.84
N THR A 810 29.80 -15.01 38.04
CA THR A 810 29.89 -15.24 36.58
C THR A 810 30.70 -14.11 35.95
N ASN A 811 31.78 -14.44 35.25
CA ASN A 811 32.60 -13.45 34.59
C ASN A 811 31.90 -12.91 33.34
N PHE A 812 31.29 -11.73 33.46
CA PHE A 812 30.60 -11.08 32.32
C PHE A 812 31.57 -10.67 31.20
N TYR A 813 32.85 -10.48 31.52
CA TYR A 813 33.90 -10.24 30.54
C TYR A 813 34.00 -11.41 29.54
N ASP A 814 34.15 -12.65 30.00
CA ASP A 814 34.28 -13.82 29.10
C ASP A 814 33.03 -14.00 28.22
N LEU A 815 31.84 -13.76 28.79
CA LEU A 815 30.55 -13.91 28.11
C LEU A 815 30.38 -12.88 26.98
N TYR A 816 30.90 -11.67 27.14
CA TYR A 816 30.95 -10.65 26.08
C TYR A 816 32.11 -10.89 25.11
N ARG A 817 33.31 -11.24 25.60
CA ARG A 817 34.54 -11.30 24.80
C ARG A 817 34.52 -12.44 23.79
N HIS A 818 33.83 -13.53 24.11
CA HIS A 818 33.52 -14.64 23.20
C HIS A 818 32.16 -14.51 22.50
N GLY A 819 31.42 -13.43 22.75
CA GLY A 819 30.19 -13.08 22.04
C GLY A 819 30.47 -12.32 20.75
N SER A 820 29.47 -12.24 19.86
CA SER A 820 29.57 -11.54 18.58
C SER A 820 30.05 -10.08 18.72
N LEU A 821 29.61 -9.38 19.77
CA LEU A 821 29.98 -7.99 20.01
C LEU A 821 31.50 -7.82 20.30
N GLY A 822 32.08 -8.70 21.12
CA GLY A 822 33.51 -8.63 21.47
C GLY A 822 34.41 -9.08 20.31
N VAL A 823 33.97 -10.04 19.50
CA VAL A 823 34.67 -10.45 18.27
C VAL A 823 34.65 -9.30 17.25
N SER A 824 33.49 -8.71 16.96
CA SER A 824 33.38 -7.60 16.00
C SER A 824 34.21 -6.37 16.37
N LEU A 825 34.34 -6.05 17.66
CA LEU A 825 35.22 -4.96 18.10
C LEU A 825 36.70 -5.26 17.86
N THR A 826 37.11 -6.53 17.96
CA THR A 826 38.51 -6.93 17.73
C THR A 826 38.83 -6.83 16.25
N ASP A 827 37.99 -7.45 15.40
CA ASP A 827 38.11 -7.41 13.94
C ASP A 827 38.24 -5.97 13.43
N ALA A 828 37.36 -5.06 13.87
CA ALA A 828 37.36 -3.66 13.44
C ALA A 828 38.57 -2.85 13.93
N LEU A 829 39.16 -3.20 15.09
CA LEU A 829 40.39 -2.56 15.56
C LEU A 829 41.62 -3.07 14.82
N ASP A 830 41.67 -4.37 14.51
CA ASP A 830 42.75 -4.97 13.71
C ASP A 830 42.75 -4.43 12.26
N GLU A 831 41.56 -4.22 11.67
CA GLU A 831 41.38 -3.57 10.37
C GLU A 831 41.87 -2.10 10.37
N LEU A 832 41.49 -1.31 11.38
CA LEU A 832 41.95 0.08 11.51
C LEU A 832 43.46 0.19 11.80
N ILE A 833 44.09 -0.83 12.40
CA ILE A 833 45.56 -0.93 12.50
C ILE A 833 46.16 -1.25 11.12
N GLY A 834 45.57 -2.20 10.38
CA GLY A 834 46.03 -2.61 9.05
C GLY A 834 46.00 -1.48 8.01
N ASP A 835 44.99 -0.60 8.09
CA ASP A 835 44.85 0.60 7.26
C ASP A 835 45.75 1.78 7.71
N GLU A 836 46.62 1.60 8.71
CA GLU A 836 47.42 2.67 9.36
C GLU A 836 46.58 3.84 9.95
N ARG A 837 45.27 3.64 10.15
CA ARG A 837 44.34 4.68 10.61
C ARG A 837 44.40 4.92 12.12
N ILE A 838 44.84 3.93 12.91
CA ILE A 838 45.12 4.05 14.34
C ILE A 838 46.41 3.34 14.72
N ASP A 839 47.14 3.89 15.69
CA ASP A 839 48.31 3.22 16.27
C ASP A 839 47.90 2.01 17.14
N PRO A 840 48.64 0.88 17.13
CA PRO A 840 48.33 -0.30 17.93
C PRO A 840 48.18 -0.04 19.45
N GLN A 841 48.92 0.91 20.02
CA GLN A 841 48.78 1.29 21.43
C GLN A 841 47.48 2.05 21.70
N LEU A 842 46.95 2.77 20.70
CA LEU A 842 45.65 3.42 20.81
C LEU A 842 44.51 2.39 20.68
N ALA A 843 44.61 1.46 19.74
CA ALA A 843 43.67 0.35 19.59
C ALA A 843 43.55 -0.48 20.88
N MET A 844 44.67 -0.86 21.49
CA MET A 844 44.68 -1.57 22.78
C MET A 844 44.02 -0.78 23.92
N LYS A 845 44.15 0.56 23.94
CA LYS A 845 43.46 1.41 24.92
C LYS A 845 41.95 1.47 24.69
N VAL A 846 41.52 1.52 23.42
CA VAL A 846 40.09 1.49 23.05
C VAL A 846 39.48 0.16 23.46
N LEU A 847 40.11 -0.97 23.10
CA LEU A 847 39.67 -2.31 23.49
C LEU A 847 39.54 -2.45 25.01
N THR A 848 40.59 -2.08 25.76
CA THR A 848 40.60 -2.18 27.23
C THR A 848 39.49 -1.36 27.90
N GLN A 849 39.21 -0.15 27.40
CA GLN A 849 38.13 0.67 27.96
C GLN A 849 36.74 0.14 27.59
N PHE A 850 36.55 -0.34 26.35
CA PHE A 850 35.26 -0.86 25.91
C PHE A 850 34.91 -2.16 26.65
N ASP A 851 35.88 -3.08 26.76
CA ASP A 851 35.74 -4.34 27.48
C ASP A 851 35.37 -4.11 28.96
N ARG A 852 36.02 -3.12 29.61
CA ARG A 852 35.70 -2.71 30.98
C ARG A 852 34.26 -2.17 31.11
N ILE A 853 33.88 -1.22 30.26
CA ILE A 853 32.55 -0.57 30.31
C ILE A 853 31.44 -1.58 30.02
N ILE A 854 31.65 -2.53 29.11
CA ILE A 854 30.66 -3.58 28.81
C ILE A 854 30.56 -4.58 29.96
N ALA A 855 31.67 -5.02 30.56
CA ALA A 855 31.64 -5.90 31.72
C ALA A 855 30.89 -5.26 32.91
N GLU A 856 31.22 -4.00 33.25
CA GLU A 856 30.50 -3.19 34.26
C GLU A 856 29.00 -3.07 33.91
N THR A 857 28.67 -2.74 32.66
CA THR A 857 27.28 -2.55 32.20
C THR A 857 26.46 -3.85 32.24
N LEU A 858 27.04 -4.99 31.87
CA LEU A 858 26.37 -6.29 31.91
C LEU A 858 26.13 -6.73 33.35
N GLN A 859 27.10 -6.53 34.23
CA GLN A 859 26.99 -6.83 35.66
C GLN A 859 25.89 -6.01 36.35
N GLU A 860 25.69 -4.75 35.96
CA GLU A 860 24.64 -3.88 36.53
C GLU A 860 23.25 -4.03 35.88
N LYS A 861 23.16 -4.33 34.58
CA LYS A 861 21.90 -4.18 33.81
C LYS A 861 21.23 -5.48 33.36
N VAL A 862 21.85 -6.64 33.51
CA VAL A 862 21.21 -7.95 33.26
C VAL A 862 20.28 -8.29 34.43
N LYS A 863 18.95 -8.16 34.22
CA LYS A 863 17.96 -8.37 35.30
C LYS A 863 17.49 -9.80 35.50
N ALA A 864 17.64 -10.67 34.49
CA ALA A 864 17.22 -12.06 34.55
C ALA A 864 18.03 -12.93 33.58
N ARG A 865 18.32 -14.16 34.01
CA ARG A 865 18.86 -15.25 33.19
C ARG A 865 17.84 -16.38 33.17
N LEU A 866 17.62 -16.97 32.00
CA LEU A 866 16.73 -18.12 31.86
C LEU A 866 17.41 -19.25 31.08
N THR A 867 17.22 -20.46 31.57
CA THR A 867 17.56 -21.72 30.89
C THR A 867 16.29 -22.34 30.31
N PHE A 868 16.41 -23.03 29.18
CA PHE A 868 15.29 -23.77 28.59
C PHE A 868 15.71 -25.19 28.19
N LYS A 869 14.74 -26.11 28.21
CA LYS A 869 14.89 -27.52 27.77
C LYS A 869 13.62 -27.98 27.06
N GLY A 870 13.75 -28.64 25.91
CA GLY A 870 12.62 -29.21 25.15
C GLY A 870 13.08 -30.12 24.01
N SER A 871 12.13 -30.66 23.23
CA SER A 871 12.39 -31.55 22.08
C SER A 871 12.30 -30.76 20.76
N LEU A 872 13.27 -30.92 19.85
CA LEU A 872 13.28 -30.18 18.58
C LEU A 872 12.22 -30.69 17.61
N ASP A 873 11.35 -29.81 17.12
CA ASP A 873 10.28 -30.11 16.16
C ASP A 873 10.76 -29.88 14.71
N THR A 874 11.45 -28.76 14.48
CA THR A 874 12.13 -28.45 13.22
C THR A 874 13.08 -27.28 13.44
N TYR A 875 14.06 -27.11 12.55
CA TYR A 875 14.85 -25.90 12.48
C TYR A 875 14.98 -25.40 11.04
N ARG A 876 15.26 -24.11 10.88
CA ARG A 876 15.57 -23.47 9.60
C ARG A 876 16.72 -22.50 9.78
N PHE A 877 17.75 -22.61 8.95
CA PHE A 877 18.78 -21.59 8.78
C PHE A 877 18.48 -20.80 7.50
N CYS A 878 18.47 -19.47 7.56
CA CYS A 878 18.19 -18.58 6.43
C CYS A 878 18.77 -17.19 6.71
N ASP A 879 19.54 -16.62 5.79
CA ASP A 879 20.17 -15.29 5.92
C ASP A 879 20.91 -15.09 7.25
N GLU A 880 21.79 -16.04 7.61
CA GLU A 880 22.51 -16.13 8.90
C GLU A 880 21.60 -16.29 10.14
N VAL A 881 20.28 -16.38 9.99
CA VAL A 881 19.33 -16.57 11.09
C VAL A 881 18.93 -18.04 11.23
N TRP A 882 19.29 -18.64 12.36
CA TRP A 882 18.73 -19.89 12.85
C TRP A 882 17.35 -19.64 13.49
N THR A 883 16.38 -20.47 13.11
CA THR A 883 15.05 -20.52 13.70
C THR A 883 14.81 -21.94 14.18
N PHE A 884 14.68 -22.15 15.48
CA PHE A 884 14.33 -23.43 16.09
C PHE A 884 12.85 -23.41 16.49
N LEU A 885 12.14 -24.47 16.13
CA LEU A 885 10.79 -24.76 16.61
C LEU A 885 10.93 -25.92 17.59
N ILE A 886 10.61 -25.71 18.86
CA ILE A 886 10.86 -26.67 19.94
C ILE A 886 9.51 -26.94 20.63
N ARG A 887 9.20 -28.21 20.92
CA ARG A 887 8.00 -28.62 21.66
C ARG A 887 8.34 -28.99 23.11
N ASN A 888 7.31 -29.02 23.95
CA ASN A 888 7.40 -29.45 25.36
C ASN A 888 8.52 -28.69 26.12
N VAL A 889 8.53 -27.36 26.00
CA VAL A 889 9.64 -26.52 26.47
C VAL A 889 9.41 -26.07 27.90
N SER A 890 10.31 -26.50 28.77
CA SER A 890 10.42 -26.04 30.15
C SER A 890 11.39 -24.88 30.24
N PHE A 891 10.93 -23.70 30.64
CA PHE A 891 11.76 -22.55 31.01
C PHE A 891 12.02 -22.52 32.51
N LYS A 892 13.25 -22.20 32.93
CA LYS A 892 13.62 -22.01 34.34
C LYS A 892 14.45 -20.74 34.47
N LEU A 893 14.11 -19.88 35.43
CA LEU A 893 14.92 -18.72 35.78
C LEU A 893 16.05 -19.16 36.71
N ASP A 894 17.28 -18.74 36.44
CA ASP A 894 18.46 -19.10 37.25
C ASP A 894 18.31 -18.60 38.71
N ASN A 895 17.50 -17.55 38.93
CA ASN A 895 17.18 -16.96 40.23
C ASN A 895 16.17 -17.79 41.07
N GLY A 896 15.95 -19.06 40.76
CA GLY A 896 15.07 -19.95 41.54
C GLY A 896 13.57 -19.84 41.24
N GLY A 897 13.19 -19.22 40.12
CA GLY A 897 11.79 -19.09 39.71
C GLY A 897 11.13 -20.42 39.33
N GLN A 898 9.81 -20.51 39.52
CA GLN A 898 9.00 -21.67 39.15
C GLN A 898 9.13 -21.97 37.65
N ALA A 899 9.27 -23.25 37.28
CA ALA A 899 9.44 -23.63 35.90
C ALA A 899 8.13 -23.46 35.09
N VAL A 900 8.22 -22.80 33.94
CA VAL A 900 7.07 -22.54 33.06
C VAL A 900 7.14 -23.48 31.86
N GLN A 901 6.08 -24.26 31.65
CA GLN A 901 5.95 -25.16 30.49
C GLN A 901 5.28 -24.44 29.32
N ALA A 902 5.71 -24.74 28.10
CA ALA A 902 5.09 -24.29 26.86
C ALA A 902 5.13 -25.40 25.79
N ASP A 903 3.96 -25.80 25.29
CA ASP A 903 3.82 -26.91 24.34
C ASP A 903 4.60 -26.71 23.03
N LYS A 904 4.77 -25.44 22.61
CA LYS A 904 5.50 -25.07 21.40
C LYS A 904 6.10 -23.67 21.48
N VAL A 905 7.40 -23.57 21.20
CA VAL A 905 8.19 -22.34 21.24
C VAL A 905 8.93 -22.17 19.92
N LYS A 906 9.02 -20.92 19.43
CA LYS A 906 9.89 -20.54 18.33
C LYS A 906 11.05 -19.69 18.86
N ILE A 907 12.27 -20.21 18.81
CA ILE A 907 13.50 -19.49 19.16
C ILE A 907 14.16 -19.01 17.86
N VAL A 908 14.61 -17.75 17.85
CA VAL A 908 15.33 -17.17 16.71
C VAL A 908 16.70 -16.72 17.22
N SER A 909 17.75 -17.19 16.57
CA SER A 909 19.16 -16.92 16.89
C SER A 909 19.87 -16.45 15.63
N CYS A 910 20.59 -15.34 15.68
CA CYS A 910 21.31 -14.83 14.53
C CYS A 910 22.80 -15.16 14.67
N SER A 911 23.38 -15.83 13.67
CA SER A 911 24.81 -15.78 13.41
C SER A 911 25.15 -14.34 12.99
N ALA A 912 26.25 -13.81 13.51
CA ALA A 912 26.77 -12.52 13.06
C ALA A 912 27.85 -12.78 12.02
N LYS A 913 27.62 -12.36 10.77
CA LYS A 913 28.68 -12.21 9.77
C LYS A 913 29.00 -10.75 9.54
N ARG A 914 30.29 -10.51 9.26
CA ARG A 914 30.90 -9.22 8.95
C ARG A 914 30.12 -8.51 7.84
N THR A 915 29.80 -7.25 8.07
CA THR A 915 29.55 -6.28 7.01
C THR A 915 30.87 -5.62 6.66
N GLU A 916 31.41 -5.94 5.49
CA GLU A 916 32.22 -4.97 4.75
C GLU A 916 31.34 -3.73 4.47
N ASP A 917 31.95 -2.54 4.42
CA ASP A 917 31.33 -1.21 4.32
C ASP A 917 30.43 -0.76 5.50
N LYS A 918 31.04 -0.13 6.53
CA LYS A 918 30.71 1.24 6.98
C LYS A 918 31.59 1.83 8.08
#